data_AF-A0A959JZP5-F1
#
_entry.id   AF-A0A959JZP5-F1
#
_cell.length_a   1.000
_cell.length_b   1.000
_cell.length_c   1.000
_cell.angle_alpha   90.00
_cell.angle_beta   90.00
_cell.angle_gamma   90.00
#
_symmetry.space_group_name_H-M   'P 1'
#
loop_
_entity.id
_entity.type
_entity.pdbx_description
1 polymer ?
#
loop_
_entity_poly.entity_id
_entity_poly.type
_entity_poly.pdbx_seq_one_letter_code
_entity_poly.pdbx_strand_id
1 'polypeptide(L)'
;MCTGKQWFAALKILKTSFLAIISGNLLFFPFRTFAANATLPGSIDSYSTIHSIGIEWNITGDDDHDASCTVEYRKTGTTTYQAAKNLYRVDFQGYNTLAGSVFFLEPGTQYEVRLTLSDPDGGASTQTVSVSTRSVPVLPGGGRTLHVIPGNGGGDGSQANPFQGVDAAESIAQPGDVFLLHAGNYGGVIYFNAAGTLANHVVWKAAGDGDPVFEGIRLEADYIWLEGLKIINQQYGLRTSPPGPTGVVIKRCFFENNHYSIYLNDGGDGWYIADNTIVGDNIPKTSDFSGEGIELWHTSNHTICYNTISRVADGISYPHRNVDMFGNDIFDTSDDGIEFDYGHANNRAWKNRISNLFNNGISFQPMNGAPYYVLFNQVAVLNNQSVLKLRDRSDRALIAHNTFICNSGPMASGSNFLVNFEVKNNLWISIQDRYAWENGTNTSVNWKTDFDYDGFDWGNYTYAFKWGDRLNDIAEFHNLTGQESHGIRIDHPACFDTLGYAEVAGMPGEVDSFFLQYYTLKSTCNAIDAGMVLANINDGFVGTAPDLGAYEKGSILPHYGVRPDCDTHLVNSWIGPPQGDWFADPAYWSQNHFPENCEEVIIESGKSVLLHSGESTTVYQLEIKSGAQLQIDQGALLTVAIIP
;
A
#
# COMPACT_ATOMS: atom_id res chain seq x y z
N MET A 1 -40.08 -43.87 -4.58
CA MET A 1 -40.62 -44.57 -5.78
C MET A 1 -39.64 -44.26 -6.91
N CYS A 2 -38.78 -45.19 -7.37
CA CYS A 2 -39.03 -46.19 -8.43
C CYS A 2 -39.39 -45.56 -9.79
N THR A 3 -38.71 -45.76 -10.94
CA THR A 3 -37.50 -46.54 -11.38
C THR A 3 -36.87 -45.85 -12.64
N GLY A 4 -35.73 -46.18 -13.28
CA GLY A 4 -34.70 -47.26 -13.21
C GLY A 4 -33.48 -46.90 -14.13
N LYS A 5 -32.29 -47.53 -14.04
CA LYS A 5 -31.78 -48.75 -14.75
C LYS A 5 -31.72 -48.61 -16.31
N GLN A 6 -30.66 -48.93 -17.07
CA GLN A 6 -29.42 -49.77 -16.96
C GLN A 6 -28.24 -49.09 -17.75
N TRP A 7 -26.92 -49.14 -17.44
CA TRP A 7 -25.93 -50.22 -17.16
C TRP A 7 -25.51 -51.13 -18.34
N PHE A 8 -24.27 -51.00 -18.88
CA PHE A 8 -23.13 -51.95 -18.69
C PHE A 8 -21.91 -51.72 -19.64
N ALA A 9 -20.76 -52.34 -19.31
CA ALA A 9 -19.48 -52.25 -20.02
C ALA A 9 -18.82 -53.63 -20.28
N ALA A 10 -17.87 -53.68 -21.24
CA ALA A 10 -16.89 -54.76 -21.56
C ALA A 10 -17.45 -56.14 -22.02
N LEU A 11 -16.83 -56.93 -22.91
CA LEU A 11 -15.43 -57.39 -22.97
C LEU A 11 -15.13 -58.23 -24.27
N LYS A 12 -13.90 -58.14 -24.82
CA LYS A 12 -13.12 -59.08 -25.69
C LYS A 12 -13.78 -59.91 -26.82
N ILE A 13 -13.07 -60.01 -27.96
CA ILE A 13 -12.46 -61.27 -28.51
C ILE A 13 -11.44 -60.98 -29.63
N LEU A 14 -10.48 -61.91 -29.80
CA LEU A 14 -9.31 -61.85 -30.70
C LEU A 14 -9.64 -61.72 -32.19
N LYS A 15 -8.71 -61.13 -32.95
CA LYS A 15 -8.26 -61.67 -34.25
C LYS A 15 -6.77 -61.41 -34.48
N THR A 16 -6.01 -62.48 -34.67
CA THR A 16 -4.61 -62.48 -35.10
C THR A 16 -4.51 -62.28 -36.61
N SER A 17 -3.53 -61.51 -37.09
CA SER A 17 -3.10 -61.54 -38.49
C SER A 17 -1.65 -61.04 -38.64
N PHE A 18 -0.81 -61.98 -39.07
CA PHE A 18 0.54 -61.91 -39.66
C PHE A 18 1.36 -60.61 -39.61
N LEU A 19 2.54 -60.76 -38.98
CA LEU A 19 3.70 -59.91 -39.09
C LEU A 19 4.28 -59.96 -40.52
N ALA A 20 4.61 -58.80 -41.10
CA ALA A 20 5.55 -58.68 -42.21
C ALA A 20 6.69 -57.74 -41.78
N ILE A 21 7.93 -58.20 -41.95
CA ILE A 21 9.11 -57.53 -41.40
C ILE A 21 9.56 -56.40 -42.33
N ILE A 22 9.63 -55.17 -41.80
CA ILE A 22 10.55 -54.15 -42.28
C ILE A 22 11.35 -53.67 -41.06
N SER A 23 12.57 -54.20 -40.92
CA SER A 23 13.53 -53.80 -39.88
C SER A 23 14.17 -52.47 -40.24
N GLY A 24 13.43 -51.38 -40.06
CA GLY A 24 13.96 -50.02 -40.08
C GLY A 24 14.57 -49.67 -38.73
N ASN A 25 15.91 -49.59 -38.65
CA ASN A 25 16.59 -49.04 -37.48
C ASN A 25 16.35 -47.52 -37.42
N LEU A 26 15.25 -47.08 -36.80
CA LEU A 26 15.16 -45.71 -36.32
C LEU A 26 16.10 -45.56 -35.13
N LEU A 27 17.28 -45.01 -35.41
CA LEU A 27 18.13 -44.39 -34.41
C LEU A 27 17.38 -43.21 -33.79
N PHE A 28 16.68 -43.45 -32.69
CA PHE A 28 16.31 -42.40 -31.75
C PHE A 28 17.62 -41.86 -31.13
N PHE A 29 18.21 -40.87 -31.79
CA PHE A 29 19.12 -39.97 -31.11
C PHE A 29 18.31 -39.23 -30.05
N PRO A 30 18.63 -39.35 -28.75
CA PRO A 30 18.08 -38.44 -27.77
C PRO A 30 18.66 -37.06 -28.11
N PHE A 31 17.80 -36.17 -28.63
CA PHE A 31 18.12 -34.75 -28.64
C PHE A 31 18.27 -34.33 -27.17
N ARG A 32 19.52 -34.19 -26.73
CA ARG A 32 19.81 -33.41 -25.53
C ARG A 32 19.42 -31.98 -25.85
N THR A 33 18.31 -31.53 -25.28
CA THR A 33 18.07 -30.10 -25.09
C THR A 33 19.24 -29.60 -24.26
N PHE A 34 20.09 -28.78 -24.87
CA PHE A 34 21.02 -27.97 -24.09
C PHE A 34 20.18 -26.92 -23.34
N ALA A 35 20.51 -26.67 -22.08
CA ALA A 35 19.96 -25.53 -21.35
C ALA A 35 20.27 -24.24 -22.13
N ALA A 36 19.32 -23.33 -22.15
CA ALA A 36 19.42 -22.06 -22.83
C ALA A 36 19.81 -20.96 -21.84
N ASN A 37 21.02 -21.07 -21.26
CA ASN A 37 21.51 -20.12 -20.25
C ASN A 37 21.42 -18.67 -20.73
N ALA A 38 22.01 -18.35 -21.89
CA ALA A 38 21.99 -16.99 -22.43
C ALA A 38 20.56 -16.43 -22.63
N THR A 39 20.26 -15.34 -21.94
CA THR A 39 19.00 -14.60 -21.99
C THR A 39 18.66 -14.11 -23.40
N LEU A 40 17.39 -14.22 -23.78
CA LEU A 40 16.81 -13.55 -24.93
C LEU A 40 15.74 -12.55 -24.46
N PRO A 41 15.99 -11.23 -24.55
CA PRO A 41 15.03 -10.20 -24.13
C PRO A 41 13.79 -10.18 -25.04
N GLY A 42 12.61 -10.20 -24.41
CA GLY A 42 11.30 -10.06 -25.04
C GLY A 42 10.70 -8.67 -24.87
N SER A 43 9.36 -8.60 -24.79
CA SER A 43 8.60 -7.36 -24.58
C SER A 43 8.80 -6.81 -23.17
N ILE A 44 8.78 -5.47 -23.07
CA ILE A 44 8.69 -4.75 -21.80
C ILE A 44 7.27 -4.25 -21.64
N ASP A 45 6.60 -4.70 -20.57
CA ASP A 45 5.37 -4.11 -20.07
C ASP A 45 5.73 -3.04 -19.04
N SER A 46 5.17 -1.84 -19.18
CA SER A 46 5.45 -0.70 -18.31
C SER A 46 4.18 0.08 -18.02
N TYR A 47 3.92 0.35 -16.74
CA TYR A 47 2.68 0.94 -16.27
C TYR A 47 2.95 1.78 -15.02
N SER A 48 1.96 2.55 -14.58
CA SER A 48 2.13 3.48 -13.46
C SER A 48 0.88 3.65 -12.61
N THR A 49 1.12 4.04 -11.38
CA THR A 49 0.18 4.60 -10.41
C THR A 49 0.53 6.08 -10.19
N ILE A 50 0.08 6.69 -9.11
CA ILE A 50 0.38 8.10 -8.78
C ILE A 50 1.87 8.30 -8.43
N HIS A 51 2.48 7.38 -7.67
CA HIS A 51 3.85 7.54 -7.15
C HIS A 51 4.84 6.47 -7.62
N SER A 52 4.38 5.48 -8.39
CA SER A 52 5.21 4.34 -8.81
C SER A 52 5.12 4.09 -10.31
N ILE A 53 6.23 3.62 -10.88
CA ILE A 53 6.28 3.00 -12.22
C ILE A 53 6.64 1.53 -12.02
N GLY A 54 5.79 0.62 -12.50
CA GLY A 54 6.11 -0.81 -12.55
C GLY A 54 6.61 -1.22 -13.94
N ILE A 55 7.55 -2.15 -13.95
CA ILE A 55 8.22 -2.72 -15.12
C ILE A 55 8.16 -4.25 -15.02
N GLU A 56 7.85 -4.90 -16.13
CA GLU A 56 8.06 -6.34 -16.37
C GLU A 56 8.72 -6.53 -17.74
N TRP A 57 9.98 -6.93 -17.75
CA TRP A 57 10.69 -7.30 -18.97
C TRP A 57 10.61 -8.82 -19.14
N ASN A 58 9.80 -9.28 -20.08
CA ASN A 58 9.69 -10.70 -20.42
C ASN A 58 11.01 -11.21 -21.03
N ILE A 59 11.44 -12.40 -20.65
CA ILE A 59 12.64 -13.05 -21.17
C ILE A 59 12.38 -14.53 -21.52
N THR A 60 13.30 -15.11 -22.29
CA THR A 60 13.41 -16.57 -22.48
C THR A 60 14.88 -16.98 -22.37
N GLY A 61 15.15 -18.22 -22.00
CA GLY A 61 16.47 -18.61 -21.50
C GLY A 61 16.64 -18.23 -20.03
N ASP A 62 17.89 -18.06 -19.60
CA ASP A 62 18.31 -17.90 -18.19
C ASP A 62 17.80 -19.05 -17.31
N ASP A 63 18.16 -20.27 -17.73
CA ASP A 63 17.83 -21.54 -17.05
C ASP A 63 18.61 -21.71 -15.72
N ASP A 64 19.68 -20.96 -15.49
CA ASP A 64 20.51 -20.92 -14.28
C ASP A 64 20.30 -19.68 -13.38
N HIS A 65 19.45 -18.75 -13.81
CA HIS A 65 18.92 -17.63 -13.01
C HIS A 65 19.95 -16.57 -12.59
N ASP A 66 20.95 -16.29 -13.41
CA ASP A 66 21.99 -15.29 -13.14
C ASP A 66 21.87 -14.00 -13.98
N ALA A 67 20.84 -13.89 -14.84
CA ALA A 67 20.52 -12.65 -15.51
C ALA A 67 20.06 -11.55 -14.53
N SER A 68 20.52 -10.32 -14.81
CA SER A 68 20.31 -9.14 -13.96
C SER A 68 19.86 -7.96 -14.81
N CYS A 69 19.12 -7.02 -14.23
CA CYS A 69 18.75 -5.77 -14.90
C CYS A 69 18.91 -4.57 -13.97
N THR A 70 19.84 -3.68 -14.31
CA THR A 70 19.98 -2.40 -13.60
C THR A 70 18.95 -1.40 -14.10
N VAL A 71 18.43 -0.59 -13.18
CA VAL A 71 17.40 0.42 -13.45
C VAL A 71 17.96 1.80 -13.15
N GLU A 72 17.81 2.70 -14.12
CA GLU A 72 18.11 4.11 -13.96
C GLU A 72 16.93 4.94 -14.47
N TYR A 73 16.58 6.03 -13.81
CA TYR A 73 15.44 6.87 -14.20
C TYR A 73 15.79 8.35 -14.19
N ARG A 74 15.06 9.14 -14.98
CA ARG A 74 15.11 10.61 -14.90
C ARG A 74 13.78 11.23 -15.30
N LYS A 75 13.46 12.39 -14.73
CA LYS A 75 12.34 13.22 -15.18
C LYS A 75 12.63 13.74 -16.59
N THR A 76 11.65 13.69 -17.48
CA THR A 76 11.81 14.08 -18.89
C THR A 76 12.27 15.54 -18.99
N GLY A 77 13.24 15.82 -19.87
CA GLY A 77 13.85 17.14 -20.02
C GLY A 77 15.03 17.41 -19.06
N THR A 78 15.27 16.56 -18.07
CA THR A 78 16.52 16.58 -17.28
C THR A 78 17.61 15.74 -17.96
N THR A 79 18.88 15.99 -17.64
CA THR A 79 20.00 15.26 -18.24
C THR A 79 20.48 14.06 -17.43
N THR A 80 20.43 14.16 -16.10
CA THR A 80 21.07 13.21 -15.18
C THR A 80 20.13 12.06 -14.84
N TYR A 81 20.62 10.83 -15.02
CA TYR A 81 19.95 9.62 -14.53
C TYR A 81 20.27 9.40 -13.05
N GLN A 82 19.26 8.96 -12.29
CA GLN A 82 19.36 8.48 -10.93
C GLN A 82 19.23 6.95 -10.95
N ALA A 83 19.96 6.26 -10.07
CA ALA A 83 19.81 4.80 -9.93
C ALA A 83 18.51 4.48 -9.19
N ALA A 84 17.88 3.36 -9.54
CA ALA A 84 16.79 2.77 -8.77
C ALA A 84 17.09 1.31 -8.44
N LYS A 85 16.24 0.68 -7.63
CA LYS A 85 16.34 -0.74 -7.33
C LYS A 85 16.32 -1.57 -8.63
N ASN A 86 17.31 -2.46 -8.78
CA ASN A 86 17.38 -3.42 -9.87
C ASN A 86 16.10 -4.27 -9.96
N LEU A 87 15.73 -4.68 -11.17
CA LEU A 87 14.60 -5.60 -11.36
C LEU A 87 14.95 -6.98 -10.79
N TYR A 88 13.99 -7.63 -10.15
CA TYR A 88 14.10 -9.02 -9.72
C TYR A 88 13.98 -9.96 -10.90
N ARG A 89 14.88 -10.94 -10.96
CA ARG A 89 14.72 -12.11 -11.81
C ARG A 89 13.63 -13.03 -11.21
N VAL A 90 12.56 -13.25 -11.97
CA VAL A 90 11.35 -14.00 -11.59
C VAL A 90 11.13 -15.16 -12.56
N ASP A 91 11.28 -16.39 -12.07
CA ASP A 91 10.78 -17.62 -12.71
C ASP A 91 9.75 -18.26 -11.76
N PHE A 92 8.47 -17.87 -11.90
CA PHE A 92 7.43 -18.20 -10.92
C PHE A 92 6.03 -18.15 -11.53
N GLN A 93 5.19 -19.16 -11.25
CA GLN A 93 3.79 -19.25 -11.71
C GLN A 93 3.58 -19.04 -13.23
N GLY A 94 4.56 -19.43 -14.05
CA GLY A 94 4.53 -19.28 -15.51
C GLY A 94 5.03 -17.91 -16.02
N TYR A 95 5.44 -17.00 -15.14
CA TYR A 95 6.19 -15.81 -15.49
C TYR A 95 7.68 -16.13 -15.61
N ASN A 96 8.31 -15.68 -16.69
CA ASN A 96 9.76 -15.70 -16.88
C ASN A 96 10.21 -14.27 -17.23
N THR A 97 10.54 -13.47 -16.22
CA THR A 97 10.74 -12.02 -16.36
C THR A 97 11.90 -11.48 -15.52
N LEU A 98 12.30 -10.25 -15.86
CA LEU A 98 12.98 -9.31 -14.97
C LEU A 98 11.95 -8.22 -14.62
N ALA A 99 11.50 -8.16 -13.36
CA ALA A 99 10.38 -7.32 -12.95
C ALA A 99 10.65 -6.51 -11.68
N GLY A 100 10.06 -5.31 -11.60
CA GLY A 100 10.22 -4.43 -10.43
C GLY A 100 9.65 -3.04 -10.62
N SER A 101 9.82 -2.18 -9.62
CA SER A 101 9.24 -0.84 -9.58
C SER A 101 10.25 0.27 -9.25
N VAL A 102 9.99 1.47 -9.78
CA VAL A 102 10.58 2.74 -9.37
C VAL A 102 9.54 3.47 -8.50
N PHE A 103 9.97 3.99 -7.35
CA PHE A 103 9.14 4.48 -6.24
C PHE A 103 9.24 5.98 -6.01
N PHE A 104 8.29 6.49 -5.22
CA PHE A 104 8.28 7.83 -4.63
C PHE A 104 8.44 8.97 -5.65
N LEU A 105 7.90 8.75 -6.84
CA LEU A 105 7.95 9.68 -7.95
C LEU A 105 6.91 10.80 -7.79
N GLU A 106 7.20 11.95 -8.39
CA GLU A 106 6.25 13.05 -8.51
C GLU A 106 5.00 12.60 -9.32
N PRO A 107 3.78 12.93 -8.88
CA PRO A 107 2.54 12.70 -9.65
C PRO A 107 2.52 13.40 -11.01
N GLY A 108 1.73 12.88 -11.94
CA GLY A 108 1.43 13.50 -13.24
C GLY A 108 2.66 13.79 -14.11
N THR A 109 3.79 13.12 -13.85
CA THR A 109 5.12 13.49 -14.36
C THR A 109 5.68 12.41 -15.27
N GLN A 110 6.23 12.84 -16.40
CA GLN A 110 6.85 11.92 -17.37
C GLN A 110 8.31 11.63 -17.02
N TYR A 111 8.66 10.34 -17.00
CA TYR A 111 9.99 9.82 -16.76
C TYR A 111 10.49 9.00 -17.94
N GLU A 112 11.80 8.99 -18.13
CA GLU A 112 12.52 8.01 -18.95
C GLU A 112 13.19 7.01 -18.01
N VAL A 113 12.85 5.73 -18.14
CA VAL A 113 13.43 4.63 -17.36
C VAL A 113 14.32 3.80 -18.29
N ARG A 114 15.63 3.81 -18.03
CA ARG A 114 16.64 3.00 -18.71
C ARG A 114 16.81 1.68 -17.97
N LEU A 115 16.74 0.59 -18.73
CA LEU A 115 16.86 -0.78 -18.26
C LEU A 115 18.08 -1.40 -18.94
N THR A 116 19.04 -1.94 -18.18
CA THR A 116 20.22 -2.61 -18.73
C THR A 116 20.27 -4.06 -18.25
N LEU A 117 19.82 -4.96 -19.11
CA LEU A 117 19.96 -6.40 -18.97
C LEU A 117 21.43 -6.80 -19.15
N SER A 118 21.95 -7.59 -18.22
CA SER A 118 23.26 -8.25 -18.27
C SER A 118 23.14 -9.70 -17.81
N ASP A 119 23.81 -10.59 -18.53
CA ASP A 119 23.82 -12.04 -18.37
C ASP A 119 25.25 -12.51 -18.73
N PRO A 120 25.93 -13.31 -17.88
CA PRO A 120 27.29 -13.80 -18.13
C PRO A 120 27.44 -14.73 -19.35
N ASP A 121 26.42 -15.52 -19.69
CA ASP A 121 26.39 -16.44 -20.83
C ASP A 121 25.91 -15.76 -22.12
N GLY A 122 25.24 -14.62 -22.02
CA GLY A 122 25.01 -13.66 -23.09
C GLY A 122 23.57 -13.15 -23.18
N GLY A 123 23.31 -12.19 -24.07
CA GLY A 123 21.98 -11.60 -24.25
C GLY A 123 21.80 -10.17 -23.76
N ALA A 124 22.88 -9.56 -23.26
CA ALA A 124 22.90 -8.18 -22.75
C ALA A 124 22.22 -7.18 -23.70
N SER A 125 21.39 -6.31 -23.14
CA SER A 125 20.54 -5.37 -23.88
C SER A 125 20.24 -4.13 -23.03
N THR A 126 20.28 -2.95 -23.64
CA THR A 126 19.83 -1.71 -23.00
C THR A 126 18.59 -1.19 -23.71
N GLN A 127 17.52 -0.99 -22.96
CA GLN A 127 16.27 -0.40 -23.44
C GLN A 127 15.95 0.86 -22.64
N THR A 128 15.06 1.71 -23.17
CA THR A 128 14.55 2.87 -22.43
C THR A 128 13.07 3.03 -22.74
N VAL A 129 12.25 3.10 -21.70
CA VAL A 129 10.81 3.31 -21.80
C VAL A 129 10.45 4.70 -21.26
N SER A 130 9.49 5.36 -21.90
CA SER A 130 8.93 6.63 -21.44
C SER A 130 7.57 6.36 -20.80
N VAL A 131 7.45 6.63 -19.50
CA VAL A 131 6.24 6.36 -18.71
C VAL A 131 5.88 7.62 -17.94
N SER A 132 4.59 7.93 -17.84
CA SER A 132 4.11 9.03 -16.99
C SER A 132 3.44 8.46 -15.74
N THR A 133 3.77 8.98 -14.56
CA THR A 133 2.98 8.73 -13.35
C THR A 133 1.58 9.33 -13.53
N ARG A 134 0.58 8.75 -12.86
CA ARG A 134 -0.78 9.27 -12.84
C ARG A 134 -0.80 10.57 -12.03
N SER A 135 -1.61 11.54 -12.44
CA SER A 135 -1.92 12.69 -11.59
C SER A 135 -2.77 12.24 -10.39
N VAL A 136 -2.66 12.93 -9.26
CA VAL A 136 -3.73 12.84 -8.25
C VAL A 136 -5.01 13.40 -8.88
N PRO A 137 -6.17 12.73 -8.74
CA PRO A 137 -7.42 13.27 -9.26
C PRO A 137 -7.75 14.63 -8.67
N VAL A 138 -8.21 15.56 -9.51
CA VAL A 138 -8.70 16.88 -9.13
C VAL A 138 -10.11 17.07 -9.65
N LEU A 139 -10.91 17.88 -8.96
CA LEU A 139 -12.28 18.19 -9.41
C LEU A 139 -12.27 18.83 -10.81
N PRO A 140 -13.23 18.47 -11.69
CA PRO A 140 -13.26 18.95 -13.05
C PRO A 140 -13.55 20.45 -13.12
N GLY A 141 -12.77 21.17 -13.92
CA GLY A 141 -12.93 22.60 -14.14
C GLY A 141 -13.94 22.92 -15.24
N GLY A 142 -14.96 23.72 -14.93
CA GLY A 142 -15.82 24.36 -15.94
C GLY A 142 -17.07 23.59 -16.37
N GLY A 143 -17.42 22.48 -15.72
CA GLY A 143 -18.73 21.84 -15.85
C GLY A 143 -19.83 22.56 -15.05
N ARG A 144 -21.04 21.96 -15.01
CA ARG A 144 -22.17 22.54 -14.27
C ARG A 144 -22.10 22.15 -12.80
N THR A 145 -22.39 23.07 -11.89
CA THR A 145 -22.74 22.72 -10.50
C THR A 145 -24.25 22.61 -10.38
N LEU A 146 -24.73 21.45 -9.93
CA LEU A 146 -26.14 21.08 -9.88
C LEU A 146 -26.47 20.57 -8.48
N HIS A 147 -27.66 20.89 -7.97
CA HIS A 147 -28.09 20.55 -6.62
C HIS A 147 -29.07 19.38 -6.65
N VAL A 148 -28.90 18.45 -5.72
CA VAL A 148 -29.76 17.26 -5.54
C VAL A 148 -30.18 17.16 -4.07
N ILE A 149 -31.46 16.90 -3.82
CA ILE A 149 -32.04 16.58 -2.51
C ILE A 149 -32.67 15.18 -2.56
N PRO A 150 -32.95 14.52 -1.42
CA PRO A 150 -33.73 13.29 -1.42
C PRO A 150 -35.11 13.42 -2.08
N GLY A 151 -35.52 12.41 -2.84
CA GLY A 151 -36.81 12.35 -3.52
C GLY A 151 -36.78 11.45 -4.76
N ASN A 152 -37.87 11.46 -5.56
CA ASN A 152 -38.09 10.54 -6.70
C ASN A 152 -38.55 11.27 -7.99
N GLY A 153 -37.96 12.43 -8.30
CA GLY A 153 -38.12 13.13 -9.58
C GLY A 153 -38.45 14.62 -9.48
N GLY A 154 -38.21 15.35 -10.58
CA GLY A 154 -38.42 16.79 -10.68
C GLY A 154 -37.16 17.60 -10.35
N GLY A 155 -37.30 18.92 -10.33
CA GLY A 155 -36.18 19.87 -10.27
C GLY A 155 -35.61 20.24 -11.65
N ASP A 156 -34.82 21.31 -11.68
CA ASP A 156 -33.96 21.69 -12.80
C ASP A 156 -32.46 21.68 -12.45
N GLY A 157 -32.14 21.30 -11.21
CA GLY A 157 -30.78 21.23 -10.68
C GLY A 157 -30.22 22.56 -10.18
N SER A 158 -30.96 23.67 -10.29
CA SER A 158 -30.57 24.92 -9.62
C SER A 158 -30.76 24.82 -8.11
N GLN A 159 -30.02 25.62 -7.33
CA GLN A 159 -30.17 25.69 -5.87
C GLN A 159 -31.61 26.03 -5.41
N ALA A 160 -32.37 26.76 -6.24
CA ALA A 160 -33.76 27.14 -5.95
C ALA A 160 -34.79 26.06 -6.32
N ASN A 161 -34.40 25.08 -7.15
CA ASN A 161 -35.25 24.00 -7.64
C ASN A 161 -34.39 22.73 -7.89
N PRO A 162 -33.78 22.17 -6.83
CA PRO A 162 -32.84 21.05 -6.94
C PRO A 162 -33.52 19.81 -7.51
N PHE A 163 -32.73 18.94 -8.15
CA PHE A 163 -33.21 17.60 -8.50
C PHE A 163 -33.64 16.85 -7.24
N GLN A 164 -34.74 16.11 -7.33
CA GLN A 164 -35.21 15.28 -6.21
C GLN A 164 -34.86 13.83 -6.54
N GLY A 165 -33.83 13.28 -5.88
CA GLY A 165 -33.28 11.94 -6.15
C GLY A 165 -32.15 11.92 -7.17
N VAL A 166 -31.24 10.95 -6.98
CA VAL A 166 -30.08 10.74 -7.86
C VAL A 166 -30.51 10.34 -9.27
N ASP A 167 -31.52 9.46 -9.42
CA ASP A 167 -32.03 9.03 -10.74
C ASP A 167 -32.40 10.20 -11.68
N ALA A 168 -32.96 11.29 -11.13
CA ALA A 168 -33.32 12.46 -11.91
C ALA A 168 -32.08 13.20 -12.43
N ALA A 169 -31.06 13.34 -11.58
CA ALA A 169 -29.78 13.96 -11.90
C ALA A 169 -28.93 13.10 -12.86
N GLU A 170 -28.85 11.79 -12.64
CA GLU A 170 -28.19 10.81 -13.50
C GLU A 170 -28.71 10.88 -14.94
N SER A 171 -30.03 11.03 -15.12
CA SER A 171 -30.67 11.09 -16.44
C SER A 171 -30.21 12.25 -17.34
N ILE A 172 -29.55 13.27 -16.77
CA ILE A 172 -29.05 14.46 -17.48
C ILE A 172 -27.55 14.70 -17.30
N ALA A 173 -26.85 13.80 -16.61
CA ALA A 173 -25.45 13.96 -16.24
C ALA A 173 -24.51 13.91 -17.45
N GLN A 174 -23.46 14.74 -17.41
CA GLN A 174 -22.46 14.91 -18.46
C GLN A 174 -21.06 14.94 -17.84
N PRO A 175 -20.02 14.45 -18.55
CA PRO A 175 -18.64 14.55 -18.10
C PRO A 175 -18.27 15.97 -17.65
N GLY A 176 -17.82 16.11 -16.40
CA GLY A 176 -17.43 17.38 -15.78
C GLY A 176 -18.49 18.01 -14.88
N ASP A 177 -19.73 17.52 -14.87
CA ASP A 177 -20.74 17.98 -13.92
C ASP A 177 -20.38 17.65 -12.47
N VAL A 178 -20.76 18.55 -11.57
CA VAL A 178 -20.65 18.42 -10.12
C VAL A 178 -22.04 18.49 -9.49
N PHE A 179 -22.51 17.35 -9.00
CA PHE A 179 -23.75 17.20 -8.26
C PHE A 179 -23.51 17.34 -6.76
N LEU A 180 -24.03 18.42 -6.18
CA LEU A 180 -24.05 18.67 -4.74
C LEU A 180 -25.24 17.94 -4.12
N LEU A 181 -24.94 16.83 -3.45
CA LEU A 181 -25.87 16.00 -2.68
C LEU A 181 -26.12 16.67 -1.32
N HIS A 182 -27.29 17.26 -1.14
CA HIS A 182 -27.72 17.83 0.12
C HIS A 182 -28.05 16.76 1.17
N ALA A 183 -27.97 17.16 2.44
CA ALA A 183 -28.23 16.30 3.59
C ALA A 183 -29.57 15.54 3.53
N GLY A 184 -29.55 14.27 3.95
CA GLY A 184 -30.73 13.42 4.10
C GLY A 184 -30.54 12.01 3.53
N ASN A 185 -31.53 11.13 3.78
CA ASN A 185 -31.49 9.74 3.29
C ASN A 185 -32.03 9.65 1.86
N TYR A 186 -31.18 9.21 0.92
CA TYR A 186 -31.53 8.98 -0.48
C TYR A 186 -32.25 7.63 -0.70
N GLY A 187 -32.11 6.69 0.24
CA GLY A 187 -32.89 5.46 0.35
C GLY A 187 -32.52 4.37 -0.66
N GLY A 188 -32.54 3.12 -0.21
CA GLY A 188 -32.27 1.95 -1.04
C GLY A 188 -30.89 1.96 -1.72
N VAL A 189 -30.78 1.16 -2.79
CA VAL A 189 -29.55 1.00 -3.57
C VAL A 189 -29.58 1.94 -4.77
N ILE A 190 -28.66 2.91 -4.80
CA ILE A 190 -28.52 3.89 -5.87
C ILE A 190 -27.54 3.39 -6.94
N TYR A 191 -27.88 3.61 -8.22
CA TYR A 191 -27.06 3.22 -9.37
C TYR A 191 -26.51 4.46 -10.07
N PHE A 192 -25.18 4.53 -10.17
CA PHE A 192 -24.49 5.56 -10.94
C PHE A 192 -24.05 4.97 -12.28
N ASN A 193 -24.65 5.45 -13.37
CA ASN A 193 -24.58 4.89 -14.72
C ASN A 193 -24.09 5.91 -15.77
N ALA A 194 -24.03 7.20 -15.43
CA ALA A 194 -23.49 8.24 -16.29
C ALA A 194 -21.95 8.26 -16.23
N ALA A 195 -21.30 7.89 -17.34
CA ALA A 195 -19.85 7.88 -17.44
C ALA A 195 -19.27 9.30 -17.56
N GLY A 196 -18.16 9.54 -16.88
CA GLY A 196 -17.29 10.70 -17.09
C GLY A 196 -16.21 10.42 -18.14
N THR A 197 -15.10 11.16 -18.03
CA THR A 197 -13.84 10.90 -18.75
C THR A 197 -12.66 11.16 -17.82
N LEU A 198 -11.46 10.64 -18.13
CA LEU A 198 -10.24 10.85 -17.32
C LEU A 198 -9.95 12.32 -16.95
N ALA A 199 -10.33 13.26 -17.82
CA ALA A 199 -10.14 14.70 -17.58
C ALA A 199 -11.37 15.41 -16.98
N ASN A 200 -12.54 14.76 -17.03
CA ASN A 200 -13.82 15.33 -16.61
C ASN A 200 -14.71 14.21 -16.04
N HIS A 201 -14.50 13.86 -14.77
CA HIS A 201 -15.36 12.93 -14.04
C HIS A 201 -16.81 13.44 -13.94
N VAL A 202 -17.76 12.55 -13.72
CA VAL A 202 -19.09 12.94 -13.18
C VAL A 202 -18.96 12.89 -11.66
N VAL A 203 -19.09 14.04 -11.00
CA VAL A 203 -18.85 14.17 -9.56
C VAL A 203 -20.16 14.20 -8.79
N TRP A 204 -20.21 13.42 -7.72
CA TRP A 204 -21.28 13.40 -6.73
C TRP A 204 -20.65 13.67 -5.37
N LYS A 205 -20.85 14.87 -4.84
CA LYS A 205 -20.18 15.37 -3.64
C LYS A 205 -21.19 15.88 -2.62
N ALA A 206 -20.96 15.66 -1.33
CA ALA A 206 -21.81 16.23 -0.28
C ALA A 206 -21.83 17.77 -0.36
N ALA A 207 -23.01 18.36 -0.17
CA ALA A 207 -23.20 19.82 -0.26
C ALA A 207 -22.66 20.61 0.95
N GLY A 208 -22.18 19.92 1.99
CA GLY A 208 -21.64 20.53 3.21
C GLY A 208 -22.70 20.98 4.24
N ASP A 209 -23.98 20.63 4.05
CA ASP A 209 -25.07 20.97 4.97
C ASP A 209 -25.56 19.79 5.85
N GLY A 210 -24.81 18.69 5.83
CA GLY A 210 -25.05 17.44 6.57
C GLY A 210 -24.85 16.21 5.69
N ASP A 211 -24.98 15.02 6.26
CA ASP A 211 -24.69 13.76 5.57
C ASP A 211 -25.73 13.44 4.47
N PRO A 212 -25.32 13.23 3.21
CA PRO A 212 -26.12 12.51 2.23
C PRO A 212 -25.96 11.00 2.47
N VAL A 213 -27.02 10.36 2.95
CA VAL A 213 -27.02 8.97 3.44
C VAL A 213 -27.57 8.01 2.39
N PHE A 214 -26.87 6.89 2.19
CA PHE A 214 -27.16 5.84 1.20
C PHE A 214 -27.28 4.46 1.85
N GLU A 215 -28.21 3.66 1.36
CA GLU A 215 -28.44 2.27 1.79
C GLU A 215 -27.91 1.28 0.72
N GLY A 216 -26.77 1.64 0.11
CA GLY A 216 -26.06 0.85 -0.90
C GLY A 216 -25.79 1.62 -2.20
N ILE A 217 -24.65 1.36 -2.81
CA ILE A 217 -24.20 1.99 -4.05
C ILE A 217 -23.81 0.93 -5.09
N ARG A 218 -24.24 1.19 -6.33
CA ARG A 218 -23.86 0.45 -7.54
C ARG A 218 -23.16 1.39 -8.50
N LEU A 219 -21.88 1.12 -8.77
CA LEU A 219 -21.10 1.84 -9.77
C LEU A 219 -21.02 1.01 -11.05
N GLU A 220 -21.59 1.50 -12.14
CA GLU A 220 -21.71 0.76 -13.41
C GLU A 220 -21.09 1.52 -14.61
N ALA A 221 -20.41 2.66 -14.37
CA ALA A 221 -19.85 3.50 -15.42
C ALA A 221 -18.50 4.15 -15.06
N ASP A 222 -17.68 4.40 -16.08
CA ASP A 222 -16.30 4.90 -15.93
C ASP A 222 -16.24 6.34 -15.40
N TYR A 223 -15.15 6.68 -14.71
CA TYR A 223 -14.81 8.04 -14.26
C TYR A 223 -15.93 8.74 -13.45
N ILE A 224 -16.56 7.98 -12.55
CA ILE A 224 -17.41 8.52 -11.49
C ILE A 224 -16.53 8.98 -10.32
N TRP A 225 -16.87 10.10 -9.69
CA TRP A 225 -16.26 10.57 -8.45
C TRP A 225 -17.33 10.66 -7.36
N LEU A 226 -17.14 9.94 -6.26
CA LEU A 226 -17.98 10.04 -5.06
C LEU A 226 -17.19 10.70 -3.93
N GLU A 227 -17.76 11.72 -3.29
CA GLU A 227 -17.08 12.41 -2.19
C GLU A 227 -17.96 12.87 -1.02
N GLY A 228 -17.59 12.49 0.21
CA GLY A 228 -18.31 12.89 1.42
C GLY A 228 -19.65 12.17 1.63
N LEU A 229 -19.90 11.07 0.91
CA LEU A 229 -21.13 10.28 1.04
C LEU A 229 -21.07 9.40 2.30
N LYS A 230 -22.22 9.16 2.93
CA LYS A 230 -22.37 8.22 4.04
C LYS A 230 -23.12 6.97 3.60
N ILE A 231 -22.49 5.80 3.66
CA ILE A 231 -23.03 4.52 3.17
C ILE A 231 -23.15 3.55 4.35
N ILE A 232 -24.37 3.05 4.62
CA ILE A 232 -24.65 2.37 5.91
C ILE A 232 -25.47 1.07 5.81
N ASN A 233 -25.22 0.19 6.78
CA ASN A 233 -26.05 -0.97 7.13
C ASN A 233 -26.28 -2.00 6.01
N GLN A 234 -25.32 -2.21 5.11
CA GLN A 234 -25.44 -3.15 3.99
C GLN A 234 -24.54 -4.38 4.10
N GLN A 235 -24.98 -5.48 3.49
CA GLN A 235 -24.07 -6.59 3.16
C GLN A 235 -22.93 -6.12 2.25
N TYR A 236 -23.22 -5.22 1.30
CA TYR A 236 -22.27 -4.59 0.40
C TYR A 236 -22.57 -3.09 0.32
N GLY A 237 -21.72 -2.25 0.93
CA GLY A 237 -21.89 -0.79 0.95
C GLY A 237 -21.79 -0.20 -0.46
N LEU A 238 -20.63 -0.35 -1.09
CA LEU A 238 -20.41 -0.01 -2.49
C LEU A 238 -19.93 -1.25 -3.25
N ARG A 239 -20.54 -1.51 -4.41
CA ARG A 239 -20.05 -2.54 -5.33
C ARG A 239 -20.28 -2.20 -6.80
N THR A 240 -19.59 -2.93 -7.67
CA THR A 240 -19.76 -2.86 -9.13
C THR A 240 -20.18 -4.22 -9.72
N SER A 241 -20.06 -4.44 -11.02
CA SER A 241 -20.22 -5.72 -11.72
C SER A 241 -19.32 -5.79 -12.95
N PRO A 242 -18.87 -6.99 -13.37
CA PRO A 242 -17.96 -7.13 -14.51
C PRO A 242 -18.57 -6.56 -15.81
N PRO A 243 -17.79 -5.84 -16.65
CA PRO A 243 -16.33 -5.66 -16.58
C PRO A 243 -15.83 -4.62 -15.57
N GLY A 244 -16.73 -3.89 -14.91
CA GLY A 244 -16.44 -2.86 -13.92
C GLY A 244 -15.87 -1.55 -14.50
N PRO A 245 -16.02 -0.43 -13.77
CA PRO A 245 -15.66 0.88 -14.26
C PRO A 245 -14.17 1.20 -14.07
N THR A 246 -13.64 1.99 -15.00
CA THR A 246 -12.28 2.51 -14.98
C THR A 246 -12.21 3.88 -14.31
N GLY A 247 -11.13 4.16 -13.57
CA GLY A 247 -10.76 5.51 -13.15
C GLY A 247 -11.71 6.17 -12.15
N VAL A 248 -12.46 5.38 -11.37
CA VAL A 248 -13.35 5.86 -10.31
C VAL A 248 -12.55 6.54 -9.18
N VAL A 249 -13.13 7.58 -8.59
CA VAL A 249 -12.62 8.25 -7.39
C VAL A 249 -13.60 8.05 -6.25
N ILE A 250 -13.12 7.53 -5.11
CA ILE A 250 -13.86 7.44 -3.85
C ILE A 250 -13.04 8.22 -2.80
N LYS A 251 -13.45 9.45 -2.49
CA LYS A 251 -12.72 10.35 -1.59
C LYS A 251 -13.57 10.71 -0.37
N ARG A 252 -13.04 10.74 0.86
CA ARG A 252 -13.77 11.26 2.05
C ARG A 252 -15.14 10.61 2.36
N CYS A 253 -15.45 9.43 1.83
CA CYS A 253 -16.70 8.75 2.13
C CYS A 253 -16.65 8.03 3.49
N PHE A 254 -17.80 7.90 4.13
CA PHE A 254 -17.97 7.26 5.44
C PHE A 254 -18.79 5.98 5.29
N PHE A 255 -18.16 4.83 5.58
CA PHE A 255 -18.80 3.51 5.56
C PHE A 255 -19.02 3.03 6.99
N GLU A 256 -20.27 2.75 7.36
CA GLU A 256 -20.64 2.40 8.74
C GLU A 256 -21.52 1.14 8.78
N ASN A 257 -21.11 0.15 9.57
CA ASN A 257 -21.86 -1.08 9.79
C ASN A 257 -22.23 -1.79 8.47
N ASN A 258 -21.33 -1.72 7.48
CA ASN A 258 -21.40 -2.55 6.29
C ASN A 258 -20.49 -3.76 6.49
N HIS A 259 -20.92 -4.93 6.01
CA HIS A 259 -20.09 -6.12 6.08
C HIS A 259 -18.93 -6.02 5.08
N TYR A 260 -19.23 -5.93 3.78
CA TYR A 260 -18.28 -5.52 2.76
C TYR A 260 -18.45 -4.01 2.49
N SER A 261 -17.43 -3.19 2.74
CA SER A 261 -17.56 -1.73 2.57
C SER A 261 -17.35 -1.26 1.13
N ILE A 262 -16.20 -1.57 0.53
CA ILE A 262 -15.91 -1.35 -0.90
C ILE A 262 -15.56 -2.69 -1.54
N TYR A 263 -16.43 -3.19 -2.43
CA TYR A 263 -16.34 -4.53 -3.03
C TYR A 263 -16.31 -4.48 -4.56
N LEU A 264 -15.16 -4.71 -5.18
CA LEU A 264 -14.97 -4.51 -6.61
C LEU A 264 -15.54 -5.63 -7.50
N ASN A 265 -15.99 -6.77 -6.96
CA ASN A 265 -16.84 -7.72 -7.67
C ASN A 265 -16.36 -8.12 -9.10
N ASP A 266 -15.06 -8.37 -9.28
CA ASP A 266 -14.42 -8.82 -10.54
C ASP A 266 -14.52 -7.75 -11.65
N GLY A 267 -14.49 -6.48 -11.24
CA GLY A 267 -14.59 -5.34 -12.12
C GLY A 267 -13.91 -4.08 -11.55
N GLY A 268 -13.07 -3.46 -12.37
CA GLY A 268 -12.40 -2.21 -12.01
C GLY A 268 -11.00 -2.10 -12.60
N ASP A 269 -10.62 -0.89 -12.99
CA ASP A 269 -9.23 -0.54 -13.26
C ASP A 269 -8.92 0.85 -12.73
N GLY A 270 -7.80 0.99 -12.02
CA GLY A 270 -7.19 2.30 -11.86
C GLY A 270 -7.93 3.27 -10.94
N TRP A 271 -8.69 2.76 -9.96
CA TRP A 271 -9.42 3.60 -9.01
C TRP A 271 -8.47 4.33 -8.05
N TYR A 272 -8.90 5.51 -7.62
CA TYR A 272 -8.30 6.25 -6.50
C TYR A 272 -9.26 6.19 -5.30
N ILE A 273 -8.86 5.45 -4.27
CA ILE A 273 -9.68 5.22 -3.06
C ILE A 273 -8.93 5.86 -1.90
N ALA A 274 -9.33 7.07 -1.51
CA ALA A 274 -8.55 7.89 -0.59
C ALA A 274 -9.36 8.61 0.50
N ASP A 275 -8.72 8.86 1.64
CA ASP A 275 -9.30 9.68 2.72
C ASP A 275 -10.65 9.16 3.26
N ASN A 276 -11.00 7.89 3.05
CA ASN A 276 -12.26 7.32 3.50
C ASN A 276 -12.16 6.79 4.94
N THR A 277 -13.25 6.89 5.69
CA THR A 277 -13.39 6.23 6.98
C THR A 277 -14.30 5.02 6.84
N ILE A 278 -13.79 3.85 7.23
CA ILE A 278 -14.48 2.57 7.16
C ILE A 278 -14.55 1.99 8.57
N VAL A 279 -15.78 1.74 9.03
CA VAL A 279 -16.08 1.05 10.29
C VAL A 279 -17.08 -0.06 9.98
N GLY A 280 -16.57 -1.29 9.81
CA GLY A 280 -17.38 -2.46 9.49
C GLY A 280 -18.22 -2.98 10.68
N ASP A 281 -18.97 -4.05 10.45
CA ASP A 281 -19.84 -4.67 11.46
C ASP A 281 -19.14 -5.73 12.35
N ASN A 282 -17.94 -6.20 11.98
CA ASN A 282 -17.23 -7.24 12.70
C ASN A 282 -16.89 -6.83 14.15
N ILE A 283 -16.82 -7.82 15.03
CA ILE A 283 -16.34 -7.64 16.40
C ILE A 283 -14.82 -7.87 16.40
N PRO A 284 -14.00 -6.86 16.76
CA PRO A 284 -12.56 -7.03 16.85
C PRO A 284 -12.18 -8.18 17.79
N LYS A 285 -11.05 -8.82 17.55
CA LYS A 285 -10.52 -9.92 18.39
C LYS A 285 -11.41 -11.18 18.42
N THR A 286 -12.20 -11.41 17.37
CA THR A 286 -12.93 -12.65 17.12
C THR A 286 -12.42 -13.32 15.85
N SER A 287 -12.60 -14.64 15.71
CA SER A 287 -12.19 -15.38 14.50
C SER A 287 -13.26 -15.29 13.40
N ASP A 288 -13.58 -14.07 12.99
CA ASP A 288 -14.45 -13.81 11.84
C ASP A 288 -13.60 -13.40 10.63
N PHE A 289 -13.77 -14.13 9.54
CA PHE A 289 -12.90 -14.12 8.35
C PHE A 289 -13.70 -13.72 7.10
N SER A 290 -14.67 -12.83 7.29
CA SER A 290 -15.60 -12.32 6.29
C SER A 290 -15.98 -10.89 6.68
N GLY A 291 -16.12 -9.98 5.72
CA GLY A 291 -16.49 -8.58 5.93
C GLY A 291 -15.34 -7.61 5.71
N GLU A 292 -14.96 -7.41 4.45
CA GLU A 292 -13.75 -6.73 4.03
C GLU A 292 -13.93 -5.19 3.94
N GLY A 293 -12.88 -4.44 4.29
CA GLY A 293 -12.85 -2.98 4.18
C GLY A 293 -12.81 -2.52 2.72
N ILE A 294 -11.71 -2.85 2.03
CA ILE A 294 -11.52 -2.58 0.60
C ILE A 294 -11.08 -3.86 -0.09
N GLU A 295 -12.02 -4.57 -0.72
CA GLU A 295 -11.75 -5.78 -1.47
C GLU A 295 -11.69 -5.48 -2.97
N LEU A 296 -10.50 -5.63 -3.53
CA LEU A 296 -10.23 -5.34 -4.94
C LEU A 296 -10.65 -6.47 -5.87
N TRP A 297 -10.85 -7.68 -5.34
CA TRP A 297 -11.24 -8.88 -6.08
C TRP A 297 -10.48 -9.06 -7.41
N HIS A 298 -9.15 -9.00 -7.31
CA HIS A 298 -8.16 -9.17 -8.36
C HIS A 298 -8.23 -8.17 -9.53
N THR A 299 -8.46 -6.90 -9.18
CA THR A 299 -8.36 -5.75 -10.11
C THR A 299 -7.00 -5.02 -10.00
N SER A 300 -6.70 -4.13 -10.95
CA SER A 300 -5.34 -3.62 -11.19
C SER A 300 -5.21 -2.09 -11.25
N ASN A 301 -3.99 -1.59 -11.11
CA ASN A 301 -3.60 -0.18 -11.29
C ASN A 301 -4.14 0.81 -10.24
N HIS A 302 -4.70 0.31 -9.14
CA HIS A 302 -5.33 1.14 -8.10
C HIS A 302 -4.32 1.93 -7.24
N THR A 303 -4.79 3.02 -6.65
CA THR A 303 -4.10 3.72 -5.56
C THR A 303 -5.06 3.86 -4.38
N ILE A 304 -4.70 3.24 -3.26
CA ILE A 304 -5.50 3.17 -2.04
C ILE A 304 -4.70 3.85 -0.93
N CYS A 305 -5.11 5.05 -0.52
CA CYS A 305 -4.28 5.83 0.40
C CYS A 305 -5.02 6.64 1.43
N TYR A 306 -4.41 6.81 2.62
CA TYR A 306 -4.97 7.66 3.67
C TYR A 306 -6.39 7.26 4.12
N ASN A 307 -6.77 5.98 3.99
CA ASN A 307 -8.03 5.49 4.53
C ASN A 307 -7.85 5.09 6.00
N THR A 308 -8.86 5.34 6.82
CA THR A 308 -8.94 4.87 8.21
C THR A 308 -9.90 3.68 8.23
N ILE A 309 -9.43 2.48 8.57
CA ILE A 309 -10.18 1.23 8.41
C ILE A 309 -10.18 0.46 9.74
N SER A 310 -11.36 0.12 10.26
CA SER A 310 -11.50 -0.75 11.41
C SER A 310 -12.77 -1.60 11.40
N ARG A 311 -12.83 -2.61 12.29
CA ARG A 311 -13.99 -3.50 12.49
C ARG A 311 -14.39 -4.29 11.23
N VAL A 312 -13.40 -4.74 10.48
CA VAL A 312 -13.52 -5.58 9.28
C VAL A 312 -12.74 -6.88 9.50
N ALA A 313 -12.95 -7.89 8.65
CA ALA A 313 -12.07 -9.06 8.60
C ALA A 313 -10.68 -8.64 8.14
N ASP A 314 -10.57 -8.20 6.89
CA ASP A 314 -9.33 -7.70 6.30
C ASP A 314 -9.48 -6.23 5.89
N GLY A 315 -8.42 -5.46 6.12
CA GLY A 315 -8.41 -4.03 5.83
C GLY A 315 -8.45 -3.72 4.33
N ILE A 316 -7.50 -4.27 3.58
CA ILE A 316 -7.37 -4.12 2.13
C ILE A 316 -6.94 -5.46 1.53
N SER A 317 -7.71 -6.01 0.59
CA SER A 317 -7.50 -7.38 0.10
C SER A 317 -7.51 -7.51 -1.43
N TYR A 318 -6.82 -8.57 -1.88
CA TYR A 318 -6.93 -9.15 -3.22
C TYR A 318 -6.57 -8.23 -4.41
N PRO A 319 -5.43 -7.51 -4.40
CA PRO A 319 -4.94 -6.82 -5.59
C PRO A 319 -4.52 -7.84 -6.67
N HIS A 320 -4.61 -7.46 -7.95
CA HIS A 320 -3.99 -8.24 -9.03
C HIS A 320 -2.61 -7.69 -9.39
N ARG A 321 -2.50 -6.52 -10.02
CA ARG A 321 -1.22 -5.98 -10.51
C ARG A 321 -1.15 -4.46 -10.35
N ASN A 322 0.05 -3.93 -10.12
CA ASN A 322 0.32 -2.48 -10.08
C ASN A 322 -0.53 -1.71 -9.05
N VAL A 323 -0.76 -2.28 -7.86
CA VAL A 323 -1.57 -1.62 -6.82
C VAL A 323 -0.68 -0.97 -5.77
N ASP A 324 -0.97 0.30 -5.45
CA ASP A 324 -0.35 1.07 -4.37
C ASP A 324 -1.27 1.15 -3.15
N MET A 325 -0.74 0.81 -1.97
CA MET A 325 -1.44 0.87 -0.69
C MET A 325 -0.59 1.66 0.32
N PHE A 326 -0.92 2.92 0.61
CA PHE A 326 -0.07 3.74 1.48
C PHE A 326 -0.76 4.78 2.34
N GLY A 327 -0.16 5.13 3.49
CA GLY A 327 -0.73 6.10 4.42
C GLY A 327 -2.02 5.63 5.10
N ASN A 328 -2.44 4.37 4.92
CA ASN A 328 -3.66 3.87 5.55
C ASN A 328 -3.41 3.59 7.04
N ASP A 329 -4.46 3.79 7.85
CA ASP A 329 -4.48 3.50 9.29
C ASP A 329 -5.49 2.37 9.53
N ILE A 330 -4.98 1.15 9.71
CA ILE A 330 -5.76 -0.08 9.75
C ILE A 330 -5.66 -0.67 11.16
N PHE A 331 -6.79 -0.83 11.85
CA PHE A 331 -6.78 -1.34 13.22
C PHE A 331 -8.05 -2.11 13.57
N ASP A 332 -7.99 -2.87 14.66
CA ASP A 332 -9.14 -3.57 15.23
C ASP A 332 -9.86 -4.50 14.22
N THR A 333 -9.07 -5.21 13.40
CA THR A 333 -9.58 -6.19 12.42
C THR A 333 -9.73 -7.60 13.04
N SER A 334 -10.57 -8.44 12.45
CA SER A 334 -10.82 -9.83 12.89
C SER A 334 -10.04 -10.90 12.12
N ASP A 335 -9.48 -10.57 10.95
CA ASP A 335 -8.46 -11.36 10.25
C ASP A 335 -7.16 -10.53 10.13
N ASP A 336 -6.71 -10.18 8.92
CA ASP A 336 -5.42 -9.51 8.70
C ASP A 336 -5.53 -7.99 8.46
N GLY A 337 -4.39 -7.31 8.30
CA GLY A 337 -4.32 -5.89 7.95
C GLY A 337 -4.43 -5.63 6.45
N ILE A 338 -3.55 -6.26 5.66
CA ILE A 338 -3.51 -6.18 4.19
C ILE A 338 -3.27 -7.57 3.62
N GLU A 339 -4.07 -8.02 2.65
CA GLU A 339 -3.81 -9.25 1.89
C GLU A 339 -3.39 -8.95 0.45
N PHE A 340 -2.17 -9.36 0.06
CA PHE A 340 -1.74 -9.37 -1.34
C PHE A 340 -2.17 -10.63 -2.10
N ASP A 341 -3.12 -11.38 -1.56
CA ASP A 341 -3.31 -12.77 -1.90
C ASP A 341 -3.84 -12.93 -3.34
N TYR A 342 -3.29 -13.93 -4.04
CA TYR A 342 -3.49 -14.24 -5.46
C TYR A 342 -3.07 -13.15 -6.47
N GLY A 343 -2.43 -12.06 -6.03
CA GLY A 343 -1.87 -11.05 -6.92
C GLY A 343 -0.62 -11.48 -7.71
N HIS A 344 -0.13 -10.57 -8.55
CA HIS A 344 0.91 -10.79 -9.56
C HIS A 344 2.13 -9.88 -9.37
N ALA A 345 2.36 -8.90 -10.24
CA ALA A 345 3.57 -8.08 -10.23
C ALA A 345 3.33 -6.68 -9.69
N ASN A 346 4.33 -6.13 -9.01
CA ASN A 346 4.39 -4.72 -8.62
C ASN A 346 3.20 -4.27 -7.75
N ASN A 347 2.76 -5.13 -6.82
CA ASN A 347 1.87 -4.73 -5.73
C ASN A 347 2.72 -4.23 -4.55
N ARG A 348 2.36 -3.08 -3.99
CA ARG A 348 3.25 -2.26 -3.16
C ARG A 348 2.47 -1.67 -1.98
N ALA A 349 2.79 -2.11 -0.77
CA ALA A 349 2.26 -1.52 0.47
C ALA A 349 3.38 -0.79 1.20
N TRP A 350 3.21 0.52 1.41
CA TRP A 350 4.22 1.30 2.13
C TRP A 350 3.66 2.38 3.03
N LYS A 351 4.40 2.74 4.09
CA LYS A 351 3.98 3.79 5.04
C LYS A 351 2.50 3.60 5.46
N ASN A 352 2.10 2.39 5.81
CA ASN A 352 0.82 2.13 6.49
C ASN A 352 1.08 1.92 7.98
N ARG A 353 0.10 2.25 8.81
CA ARG A 353 0.05 1.85 10.21
C ARG A 353 -1.00 0.77 10.36
N ILE A 354 -0.59 -0.37 10.89
CA ILE A 354 -1.41 -1.56 11.07
C ILE A 354 -1.28 -2.00 12.53
N SER A 355 -2.37 -2.14 13.30
CA SER A 355 -2.30 -2.40 14.75
C SER A 355 -3.52 -3.13 15.33
N ASN A 356 -3.34 -3.85 16.44
CA ASN A 356 -4.43 -4.49 17.22
C ASN A 356 -5.33 -5.46 16.40
N LEU A 357 -4.75 -6.10 15.39
CA LEU A 357 -5.36 -7.14 14.57
C LEU A 357 -5.64 -8.41 15.39
N PHE A 358 -6.57 -9.26 14.96
CA PHE A 358 -6.76 -10.58 15.57
C PHE A 358 -5.94 -11.70 14.90
N ASN A 359 -5.68 -11.60 13.60
CA ASN A 359 -4.81 -12.53 12.90
C ASN A 359 -3.44 -11.87 12.60
N ASN A 360 -3.03 -11.68 11.35
CA ASN A 360 -1.66 -11.35 10.94
C ASN A 360 -1.55 -9.93 10.37
N GLY A 361 -0.31 -9.42 10.26
CA GLY A 361 -0.07 -8.08 9.72
C GLY A 361 -0.39 -7.95 8.23
N ILE A 362 0.40 -8.65 7.39
CA ILE A 362 0.30 -8.58 5.92
C ILE A 362 0.37 -10.00 5.33
N SER A 363 -0.59 -10.38 4.49
CA SER A 363 -0.66 -11.69 3.81
C SER A 363 -0.03 -11.71 2.42
N PHE A 364 0.50 -12.89 2.06
CA PHE A 364 1.11 -13.24 0.78
C PHE A 364 0.61 -14.63 0.31
N GLN A 365 -0.58 -15.05 0.74
CA GLN A 365 -1.00 -16.46 0.77
C GLN A 365 -2.16 -16.80 -0.20
N PRO A 366 -1.90 -17.09 -1.49
CA PRO A 366 -0.61 -17.27 -2.16
C PRO A 366 -0.18 -16.05 -2.96
N MET A 367 1.00 -16.10 -3.57
CA MET A 367 1.37 -15.24 -4.70
C MET A 367 1.11 -15.98 -6.03
N ASN A 368 0.53 -15.30 -7.01
CA ASN A 368 0.37 -15.78 -8.39
C ASN A 368 1.38 -15.12 -9.38
N GLY A 369 2.21 -14.21 -8.89
CA GLY A 369 3.31 -13.58 -9.62
C GLY A 369 4.21 -12.82 -8.64
N ALA A 370 5.16 -12.06 -9.16
CA ALA A 370 6.11 -11.28 -8.36
C ALA A 370 6.68 -10.12 -9.20
N PRO A 371 7.31 -9.08 -8.61
CA PRO A 371 7.60 -8.90 -7.19
C PRO A 371 6.55 -8.14 -6.38
N TYR A 372 6.55 -8.38 -5.07
CA TYR A 372 5.80 -7.59 -4.07
C TYR A 372 6.72 -6.70 -3.24
N TYR A 373 6.16 -5.67 -2.63
CA TYR A 373 6.90 -4.70 -1.82
C TYR A 373 6.16 -4.35 -0.53
N VAL A 374 6.86 -4.46 0.60
CA VAL A 374 6.41 -4.04 1.93
C VAL A 374 7.48 -3.11 2.49
N LEU A 375 7.23 -1.80 2.44
CA LEU A 375 8.24 -0.76 2.70
C LEU A 375 7.79 0.24 3.77
N PHE A 376 8.61 0.61 4.76
CA PHE A 376 8.27 1.72 5.69
C PHE A 376 6.96 1.53 6.49
N ASN A 377 6.45 0.30 6.66
CA ASN A 377 5.20 0.08 7.39
C ASN A 377 5.46 -0.10 8.89
N GLN A 378 4.57 0.44 9.72
CA GLN A 378 4.45 0.09 11.12
C GLN A 378 3.38 -0.99 11.27
N VAL A 379 3.74 -2.15 11.82
CA VAL A 379 2.82 -3.29 11.98
C VAL A 379 2.95 -3.86 13.38
N ALA A 380 1.84 -3.87 14.15
CA ALA A 380 1.78 -4.35 15.54
C ALA A 380 0.75 -5.47 15.71
N VAL A 381 1.23 -6.71 15.79
CA VAL A 381 0.42 -7.94 15.95
C VAL A 381 0.49 -8.42 17.40
N LEU A 382 -0.39 -7.88 18.25
CA LEU A 382 -0.34 -8.09 19.71
C LEU A 382 -1.08 -9.35 20.20
N ASN A 383 -1.47 -10.22 19.28
CA ASN A 383 -2.02 -11.55 19.52
C ASN A 383 -0.90 -12.62 19.43
N ASN A 384 -1.22 -13.89 19.14
CA ASN A 384 -0.23 -14.99 19.00
C ASN A 384 0.03 -15.41 17.54
N GLN A 385 -0.01 -14.47 16.59
CA GLN A 385 0.17 -14.67 15.15
C GLN A 385 1.37 -13.86 14.64
N SER A 386 1.64 -13.93 13.33
CA SER A 386 2.84 -13.36 12.73
C SER A 386 2.59 -11.98 12.10
N VAL A 387 3.64 -11.17 12.01
CA VAL A 387 3.58 -9.86 11.33
C VAL A 387 3.45 -10.00 9.82
N LEU A 388 3.87 -11.13 9.24
CA LEU A 388 3.60 -11.54 7.86
C LEU A 388 2.96 -12.95 7.84
N LYS A 389 1.90 -13.14 7.07
CA LYS A 389 1.24 -14.43 6.85
C LYS A 389 1.80 -15.08 5.58
N LEU A 390 2.77 -15.97 5.77
CA LEU A 390 3.36 -16.80 4.73
C LEU A 390 2.94 -18.26 4.99
N ARG A 391 2.27 -18.95 4.05
CA ARG A 391 1.91 -20.38 4.23
C ARG A 391 2.12 -21.25 2.99
N ASP A 392 1.93 -20.71 1.79
CA ASP A 392 2.25 -21.39 0.53
C ASP A 392 2.55 -20.41 -0.62
N ARG A 393 3.32 -20.90 -1.60
CA ARG A 393 3.62 -20.24 -2.89
C ARG A 393 3.92 -18.73 -2.78
N SER A 394 5.07 -18.37 -2.21
CA SER A 394 5.56 -16.98 -2.18
C SER A 394 6.93 -16.88 -2.88
N ASP A 395 7.13 -15.84 -3.69
CA ASP A 395 8.38 -15.62 -4.45
C ASP A 395 8.68 -14.13 -4.64
N ARG A 396 9.96 -13.76 -4.73
CA ARG A 396 10.50 -12.39 -4.91
C ARG A 396 9.66 -11.26 -4.28
N ALA A 397 10.01 -10.88 -3.05
CA ALA A 397 9.53 -9.64 -2.44
C ALA A 397 10.70 -8.81 -1.91
N LEU A 398 10.51 -7.50 -1.83
CA LEU A 398 11.35 -6.62 -1.02
C LEU A 398 10.58 -6.27 0.27
N ILE A 399 11.11 -6.74 1.40
CA ILE A 399 10.62 -6.38 2.73
C ILE A 399 11.67 -5.45 3.34
N ALA A 400 11.41 -4.13 3.37
CA ALA A 400 12.41 -3.19 3.85
C ALA A 400 11.89 -2.03 4.70
N HIS A 401 12.71 -1.57 5.66
CA HIS A 401 12.35 -0.46 6.56
C HIS A 401 11.02 -0.65 7.29
N ASN A 402 10.62 -1.86 7.67
CA ASN A 402 9.38 -2.04 8.44
C ASN A 402 9.67 -2.13 9.94
N THR A 403 8.83 -1.53 10.77
CA THR A 403 8.83 -1.79 12.22
C THR A 403 7.78 -2.84 12.52
N PHE A 404 8.22 -4.09 12.61
CA PHE A 404 7.41 -5.27 12.91
C PHE A 404 7.46 -5.56 14.41
N ILE A 405 6.35 -5.31 15.11
CA ILE A 405 6.19 -5.59 16.53
C ILE A 405 5.15 -6.68 16.69
N CYS A 406 5.42 -7.64 17.59
CA CYS A 406 4.42 -8.61 18.00
C CYS A 406 4.44 -8.84 19.52
N ASN A 407 3.36 -9.42 20.04
CA ASN A 407 3.37 -9.87 21.43
C ASN A 407 4.35 -11.04 21.66
N SER A 408 4.45 -12.04 20.76
CA SER A 408 5.43 -13.13 20.89
C SER A 408 5.78 -13.80 19.56
N GLY A 409 7.03 -13.63 19.11
CA GLY A 409 7.59 -14.23 17.89
C GLY A 409 7.11 -13.62 16.58
N PRO A 410 7.77 -12.57 16.04
CA PRO A 410 7.34 -11.82 14.86
C PRO A 410 7.01 -12.69 13.65
N MET A 411 7.77 -13.77 13.45
CA MET A 411 7.46 -14.81 12.45
C MET A 411 7.40 -16.18 13.12
N ALA A 412 6.26 -16.52 13.72
CA ALA A 412 6.03 -17.80 14.41
C ALA A 412 5.71 -18.97 13.44
N SER A 413 5.32 -18.67 12.20
CA SER A 413 5.04 -19.64 11.14
C SER A 413 5.51 -19.11 9.79
N GLY A 414 5.81 -20.00 8.84
CA GLY A 414 6.07 -19.63 7.45
C GLY A 414 7.37 -18.87 7.18
N SER A 415 8.23 -18.60 8.17
CA SER A 415 9.49 -17.88 7.94
C SER A 415 10.43 -18.61 6.95
N ASN A 416 10.22 -19.91 6.69
CA ASN A 416 10.86 -20.63 5.59
C ASN A 416 10.66 -19.98 4.21
N PHE A 417 9.56 -19.25 3.98
CA PHE A 417 9.27 -18.61 2.70
C PHE A 417 10.10 -17.35 2.46
N LEU A 418 10.69 -16.77 3.52
CA LEU A 418 11.60 -15.65 3.39
C LEU A 418 12.78 -15.99 2.46
N VAL A 419 13.19 -17.26 2.32
CA VAL A 419 14.32 -17.63 1.42
C VAL A 419 14.12 -17.26 -0.05
N ASN A 420 12.92 -16.83 -0.45
CA ASN A 420 12.65 -16.34 -1.80
C ASN A 420 12.70 -14.80 -1.93
N PHE A 421 12.96 -14.09 -0.83
CA PHE A 421 12.85 -12.63 -0.70
C PHE A 421 14.19 -11.95 -0.44
N GLU A 422 14.18 -10.64 -0.68
CA GLU A 422 15.17 -9.69 -0.17
C GLU A 422 14.58 -8.99 1.05
N VAL A 423 15.33 -9.02 2.16
CA VAL A 423 14.91 -8.49 3.45
C VAL A 423 16.03 -7.57 3.97
N LYS A 424 15.71 -6.30 4.22
CA LYS A 424 16.68 -5.23 4.49
C LYS A 424 16.16 -4.17 5.46
N ASN A 425 16.96 -3.75 6.43
CA ASN A 425 16.70 -2.57 7.26
C ASN A 425 15.41 -2.63 8.12
N ASN A 426 14.85 -3.80 8.41
CA ASN A 426 13.65 -3.94 9.22
C ASN A 426 13.98 -4.01 10.72
N LEU A 427 12.97 -3.79 11.57
CA LEU A 427 13.03 -4.12 12.99
C LEU A 427 12.03 -5.23 13.30
N TRP A 428 12.51 -6.36 13.81
CA TRP A 428 11.73 -7.53 14.18
C TRP A 428 11.70 -7.69 15.71
N ILE A 429 10.59 -7.29 16.34
CA ILE A 429 10.52 -7.08 17.79
C ILE A 429 9.49 -8.03 18.43
N SER A 430 9.99 -8.95 19.25
CA SER A 430 9.17 -9.74 20.17
C SER A 430 9.07 -9.07 21.54
N ILE A 431 7.87 -8.64 21.95
CA ILE A 431 7.66 -8.05 23.29
C ILE A 431 7.89 -9.08 24.40
N GLN A 432 7.44 -10.32 24.22
CA GLN A 432 7.72 -11.44 25.12
C GLN A 432 8.89 -12.28 24.61
N ASP A 433 9.61 -12.94 25.53
CA ASP A 433 10.74 -13.84 25.26
C ASP A 433 10.38 -14.95 24.25
N ARG A 434 10.77 -14.78 22.98
CA ARG A 434 10.52 -15.73 21.87
C ARG A 434 11.48 -15.47 20.70
N TYR A 435 11.77 -16.50 19.91
CA TYR A 435 12.53 -16.37 18.65
C TYR A 435 11.99 -15.22 17.79
N ALA A 436 12.88 -14.44 17.17
CA ALA A 436 12.49 -13.43 16.18
C ALA A 436 11.83 -14.09 14.96
N TRP A 437 12.50 -15.10 14.38
CA TRP A 437 11.94 -15.99 13.36
C TRP A 437 11.98 -17.45 13.83
N GLU A 438 10.85 -18.15 13.69
CA GLU A 438 10.71 -19.57 13.97
C GLU A 438 10.38 -20.38 12.71
N ASN A 439 11.22 -21.38 12.42
CA ASN A 439 10.97 -22.41 11.42
C ASN A 439 11.75 -23.71 11.74
N GLY A 440 11.15 -24.86 11.44
CA GLY A 440 11.72 -26.19 11.68
C GLY A 440 12.19 -26.96 10.45
N THR A 441 11.84 -26.54 9.22
CA THR A 441 12.09 -27.30 7.99
C THR A 441 12.28 -26.37 6.77
N ASN A 442 12.86 -26.88 5.67
CA ASN A 442 13.02 -26.15 4.41
C ASN A 442 13.77 -24.80 4.56
N THR A 443 14.91 -24.84 5.25
CA THR A 443 15.73 -23.69 5.67
C THR A 443 16.88 -23.34 4.72
N SER A 444 17.00 -24.06 3.61
CA SER A 444 18.06 -23.85 2.62
C SER A 444 17.87 -22.53 1.88
N VAL A 445 18.86 -21.65 2.00
CA VAL A 445 19.00 -20.45 1.16
C VAL A 445 19.17 -20.86 -0.31
N ASN A 446 18.79 -19.96 -1.21
CA ASN A 446 18.93 -20.15 -2.66
C ASN A 446 19.32 -18.83 -3.34
N TRP A 447 19.46 -18.82 -4.67
CA TRP A 447 19.87 -17.67 -5.47
C TRP A 447 18.98 -16.41 -5.33
N LYS A 448 17.82 -16.54 -4.68
CA LYS A 448 16.88 -15.44 -4.40
C LYS A 448 16.99 -14.87 -2.99
N THR A 449 17.65 -15.58 -2.06
CA THR A 449 17.76 -15.20 -0.65
C THR A 449 18.74 -14.05 -0.49
N ASP A 450 18.29 -12.94 0.10
CA ASP A 450 19.16 -11.81 0.45
C ASP A 450 18.67 -11.11 1.73
N PHE A 451 19.10 -11.60 2.90
CA PHE A 451 18.82 -10.97 4.20
C PHE A 451 20.09 -10.31 4.73
N ASP A 452 20.01 -9.02 5.04
CA ASP A 452 21.12 -8.29 5.66
C ASP A 452 20.64 -6.96 6.28
N TYR A 453 21.40 -6.40 7.21
CA TYR A 453 21.07 -5.13 7.88
C TYR A 453 19.71 -5.12 8.61
N ASP A 454 19.16 -6.26 9.04
CA ASP A 454 17.96 -6.25 9.89
C ASP A 454 18.32 -6.09 11.38
N GLY A 455 17.43 -5.45 12.14
CA GLY A 455 17.51 -5.34 13.60
C GLY A 455 16.54 -6.30 14.29
N PHE A 456 17.03 -7.08 15.25
CA PHE A 456 16.26 -8.15 15.91
C PHE A 456 16.18 -7.96 17.43
N ASP A 457 15.00 -8.20 18.00
CA ASP A 457 14.79 -8.34 19.43
C ASP A 457 13.92 -9.58 19.75
N TRP A 458 14.47 -10.44 20.62
CA TRP A 458 13.87 -11.69 21.10
C TRP A 458 13.74 -11.73 22.63
N GLY A 459 13.87 -10.57 23.28
CA GLY A 459 13.86 -10.42 24.73
C GLY A 459 15.03 -11.14 25.40
N ASN A 460 14.75 -11.77 26.54
CA ASN A 460 15.70 -12.60 27.30
C ASN A 460 15.66 -14.07 26.87
N TYR A 461 15.00 -14.40 25.75
CA TYR A 461 14.92 -15.78 25.27
C TYR A 461 16.30 -16.31 24.89
N THR A 462 16.54 -17.60 25.14
CA THR A 462 17.86 -18.22 24.95
C THR A 462 18.30 -18.28 23.49
N TYR A 463 17.35 -18.28 22.55
CA TYR A 463 17.60 -18.49 21.13
C TYR A 463 16.97 -17.38 20.29
N ALA A 464 17.78 -16.57 19.62
CA ALA A 464 17.30 -15.57 18.67
C ALA A 464 16.45 -16.19 17.54
N PHE A 465 16.87 -17.34 17.03
CA PHE A 465 16.24 -17.97 15.87
C PHE A 465 16.02 -19.47 16.07
N LYS A 466 15.02 -19.99 15.38
CA LYS A 466 14.94 -21.41 15.04
C LYS A 466 14.91 -21.50 13.54
N TRP A 467 15.94 -22.09 12.96
CA TRP A 467 16.12 -22.23 11.53
C TRP A 467 16.53 -23.68 11.22
N GLY A 468 15.61 -24.60 11.52
CA GLY A 468 15.89 -26.04 11.60
C GLY A 468 16.50 -26.37 12.95
N ASP A 469 17.74 -25.91 13.17
CA ASP A 469 18.38 -25.89 14.47
C ASP A 469 17.94 -24.67 15.30
N ARG A 470 18.22 -24.68 16.61
CA ARG A 470 18.04 -23.52 17.48
C ARG A 470 19.36 -22.76 17.57
N LEU A 471 19.29 -21.45 17.34
CA LEU A 471 20.46 -20.59 17.21
C LEU A 471 20.38 -19.49 18.26
N ASN A 472 21.45 -19.32 19.02
CA ASN A 472 21.51 -18.44 20.19
C ASN A 472 21.41 -16.95 19.79
N ASP A 473 22.03 -16.58 18.67
CA ASP A 473 22.16 -15.20 18.20
C ASP A 473 22.25 -15.09 16.66
N ILE A 474 22.45 -13.86 16.18
CA ILE A 474 22.62 -13.52 14.75
C ILE A 474 23.93 -14.11 14.20
N ALA A 475 24.98 -14.25 15.01
CA ALA A 475 26.24 -14.82 14.53
C ALA A 475 26.10 -16.32 14.24
N GLU A 476 25.34 -17.07 15.04
CA GLU A 476 25.00 -18.46 14.72
C GLU A 476 24.09 -18.58 13.48
N PHE A 477 23.14 -17.66 13.29
CA PHE A 477 22.34 -17.60 12.06
C PHE A 477 23.19 -17.29 10.81
N HIS A 478 24.10 -16.32 10.89
CA HIS A 478 25.05 -16.01 9.84
C HIS A 478 25.97 -17.19 9.53
N ASN A 479 26.54 -17.84 10.53
CA ASN A 479 27.40 -19.01 10.34
C ASN A 479 26.68 -20.20 9.69
N LEU A 480 25.36 -20.33 9.89
CA LEU A 480 24.54 -21.39 9.26
C LEU A 480 24.13 -21.05 7.81
N THR A 481 23.83 -19.78 7.52
CA THR A 481 23.11 -19.38 6.29
C THR A 481 23.91 -18.48 5.34
N GLY A 482 24.97 -17.83 5.83
CA GLY A 482 25.69 -16.75 5.15
C GLY A 482 24.95 -15.41 5.13
N GLN A 483 23.72 -15.32 5.67
CA GLN A 483 22.88 -14.12 5.67
C GLN A 483 23.09 -13.28 6.94
N GLU A 484 22.52 -12.08 7.04
CA GLU A 484 22.61 -11.17 8.20
C GLU A 484 24.05 -10.91 8.68
N SER A 485 24.95 -10.64 7.72
CA SER A 485 26.35 -10.27 8.02
C SER A 485 26.49 -8.92 8.72
N HIS A 486 25.52 -8.02 8.53
CA HIS A 486 25.42 -6.71 9.18
C HIS A 486 24.19 -6.60 10.10
N GLY A 487 23.45 -7.69 10.30
CA GLY A 487 22.29 -7.71 11.19
C GLY A 487 22.68 -7.44 12.64
N ILE A 488 21.84 -6.68 13.36
CA ILE A 488 22.12 -6.24 14.73
C ILE A 488 21.07 -6.72 15.73
N ARG A 489 21.50 -6.96 16.97
CA ARG A 489 20.58 -7.06 18.10
C ARG A 489 20.22 -5.64 18.56
N ILE A 490 18.93 -5.38 18.71
CA ILE A 490 18.43 -4.17 19.37
C ILE A 490 17.80 -4.54 20.73
N ASP A 491 17.54 -3.54 21.56
CA ASP A 491 16.89 -3.70 22.87
C ASP A 491 15.70 -2.74 22.92
N HIS A 492 14.47 -3.26 22.83
CA HIS A 492 13.29 -2.43 22.68
C HIS A 492 13.06 -1.41 23.82
N PRO A 493 13.37 -1.67 25.11
CA PRO A 493 13.25 -0.66 26.16
C PRO A 493 14.26 0.49 26.03
N ALA A 494 15.45 0.22 25.48
CA ALA A 494 16.44 1.25 25.13
C ALA A 494 16.09 2.02 23.84
N CYS A 495 15.30 1.40 22.95
CA CYS A 495 14.95 1.94 21.64
C CYS A 495 13.59 2.64 21.55
N PHE A 496 12.59 2.27 22.35
CA PHE A 496 11.20 2.79 22.26
C PHE A 496 10.65 3.18 23.64
N ASP A 497 9.85 4.25 23.72
CA ASP A 497 9.33 4.73 25.00
C ASP A 497 8.20 3.86 25.56
N THR A 498 7.38 3.27 24.69
CA THR A 498 6.43 2.21 25.03
C THR A 498 6.05 1.41 23.79
N LEU A 499 5.89 0.08 23.92
CA LEU A 499 5.41 -0.81 22.86
C LEU A 499 3.99 -1.36 23.09
N GLY A 500 3.29 -0.93 24.16
CA GLY A 500 1.83 -0.96 24.20
C GLY A 500 1.12 -2.31 24.46
N TYR A 501 1.75 -3.28 25.13
CA TYR A 501 1.01 -4.45 25.66
C TYR A 501 1.40 -4.82 27.10
N ALA A 502 2.67 -5.16 27.35
CA ALA A 502 3.12 -5.64 28.66
C ALA A 502 3.14 -4.55 29.76
N GLU A 503 3.42 -3.30 29.39
CA GLU A 503 3.53 -2.17 30.34
C GLU A 503 2.18 -1.71 30.90
N VAL A 504 1.08 -1.95 30.17
CA VAL A 504 -0.28 -1.52 30.52
C VAL A 504 -1.07 -2.63 31.24
N ALA A 505 -0.57 -3.88 31.22
CA ALA A 505 -1.24 -5.08 31.74
C ALA A 505 -1.53 -5.07 33.27
N GLY A 506 -1.18 -4.01 33.99
CA GLY A 506 -1.58 -3.76 35.38
C GLY A 506 -2.96 -3.11 35.56
N MET A 507 -3.64 -2.67 34.49
CA MET A 507 -4.96 -2.02 34.57
C MET A 507 -6.10 -3.01 34.25
N PRO A 508 -7.04 -3.28 35.19
CA PRO A 508 -8.17 -4.17 34.95
C PRO A 508 -9.35 -3.43 34.30
N GLY A 509 -9.69 -3.83 33.07
CA GLY A 509 -10.87 -3.37 32.33
C GLY A 509 -10.51 -2.46 31.15
N GLU A 510 -11.14 -2.73 30.00
CA GLU A 510 -11.16 -1.87 28.79
C GLU A 510 -9.78 -1.52 28.19
N VAL A 511 -9.13 -2.50 27.57
CA VAL A 511 -8.10 -2.27 26.53
C VAL A 511 -8.79 -2.11 25.17
N ASP A 512 -9.76 -1.19 25.12
CA ASP A 512 -10.68 -0.95 24.00
C ASP A 512 -10.23 0.19 23.07
N SER A 513 -9.05 0.74 23.30
CA SER A 513 -8.34 1.56 22.32
C SER A 513 -6.85 1.31 22.51
N PHE A 514 -6.26 0.51 21.62
CA PHE A 514 -4.82 0.57 21.44
C PHE A 514 -4.49 2.00 20.99
N PHE A 515 -3.68 2.74 21.74
CA PHE A 515 -3.34 4.11 21.35
C PHE A 515 -2.62 4.09 20.00
N LEU A 516 -3.27 4.65 18.98
CA LEU A 516 -2.74 4.78 17.63
C LEU A 516 -1.54 5.73 17.62
N GLN A 517 -0.38 5.20 17.97
CA GLN A 517 0.87 5.93 18.17
C GLN A 517 1.90 5.66 17.06
N TYR A 518 3.00 6.39 17.09
CA TYR A 518 4.19 6.14 16.27
C TYR A 518 5.25 5.48 17.15
N TYR A 519 5.80 4.33 16.74
CA TYR A 519 6.97 3.75 17.40
C TYR A 519 8.25 4.38 16.85
N THR A 520 8.56 5.60 17.28
CA THR A 520 9.80 6.30 16.88
C THR A 520 10.99 5.88 17.74
N LEU A 521 12.18 5.80 17.16
CA LEU A 521 13.41 5.49 17.89
C LEU A 521 13.76 6.57 18.93
N LYS A 522 14.26 6.18 20.10
CA LYS A 522 14.99 7.07 21.02
C LYS A 522 16.36 7.38 20.44
N SER A 523 16.91 8.55 20.78
CA SER A 523 18.29 8.94 20.42
C SER A 523 19.39 8.05 21.01
N THR A 524 19.03 7.10 21.88
CA THR A 524 19.91 6.07 22.45
C THR A 524 19.89 4.75 21.70
N CYS A 525 19.00 4.58 20.71
CA CYS A 525 18.85 3.33 19.99
C CYS A 525 20.02 3.09 19.03
N ASN A 526 20.53 1.85 19.00
CA ASN A 526 21.57 1.42 18.07
C ASN A 526 21.05 1.06 16.66
N ALA A 527 19.74 1.25 16.41
CA ALA A 527 19.11 1.16 15.09
C ALA A 527 19.23 2.46 14.28
N ILE A 528 19.67 3.56 14.91
CA ILE A 528 19.96 4.81 14.21
C ILE A 528 21.25 4.66 13.41
N ASP A 529 21.32 5.21 12.20
CA ASP A 529 22.51 5.16 11.33
C ASP A 529 23.00 3.73 10.99
N ALA A 530 22.11 2.72 11.05
CA ALA A 530 22.49 1.31 11.01
C ALA A 530 22.03 0.52 9.76
N GLY A 531 21.26 1.13 8.86
CA GLY A 531 20.71 0.51 7.66
C GLY A 531 21.56 0.64 6.40
N MET A 532 21.23 -0.14 5.38
CA MET A 532 21.83 -0.08 4.05
C MET A 532 21.15 0.97 3.16
N VAL A 533 21.91 1.74 2.39
CA VAL A 533 21.35 2.61 1.34
C VAL A 533 20.77 1.75 0.21
N LEU A 534 19.49 1.96 -0.08
CA LEU A 534 18.71 1.29 -1.11
C LEU A 534 18.26 2.34 -2.12
N ALA A 535 18.94 2.38 -3.28
CA ALA A 535 18.71 3.39 -4.33
C ALA A 535 17.22 3.51 -4.70
N ASN A 536 16.69 4.74 -4.74
CA ASN A 536 15.28 5.10 -4.96
C ASN A 536 14.31 4.67 -3.85
N ILE A 537 14.74 3.94 -2.82
CA ILE A 537 13.90 3.52 -1.69
C ILE A 537 14.10 4.45 -0.48
N ASN A 538 15.35 4.77 -0.12
CA ASN A 538 15.65 5.50 1.12
C ASN A 538 16.60 6.70 0.95
N ASP A 539 16.77 7.23 -0.28
CA ASP A 539 17.75 8.27 -0.64
C ASP A 539 17.68 9.60 0.18
N GLY A 540 16.62 9.80 0.98
CA GLY A 540 16.37 11.00 1.79
C GLY A 540 16.65 10.86 3.29
N PHE A 541 17.48 9.90 3.70
CA PHE A 541 17.85 9.66 5.10
C PHE A 541 18.65 10.80 5.74
N VAL A 542 18.74 10.81 7.08
CA VAL A 542 19.36 11.87 7.90
C VAL A 542 20.49 11.27 8.74
N GLY A 543 21.73 11.58 8.36
CA GLY A 543 22.91 11.17 9.12
C GLY A 543 24.02 10.67 8.21
N THR A 544 24.61 9.53 8.59
CA THR A 544 25.64 8.78 7.89
C THR A 544 25.11 7.56 7.15
N ALA A 545 23.98 6.99 7.60
CA ALA A 545 23.23 5.93 6.92
C ALA A 545 21.73 5.98 7.31
N PRO A 546 20.83 5.30 6.59
CA PRO A 546 19.43 5.17 6.99
C PRO A 546 19.23 4.50 8.35
N ASP A 547 18.17 4.86 9.06
CA ASP A 547 17.74 4.16 10.27
C ASP A 547 17.06 2.83 9.92
N LEU A 548 17.11 1.85 10.84
CA LEU A 548 16.31 0.63 10.73
C LEU A 548 14.85 0.90 11.13
N GLY A 549 13.93 0.23 10.44
CA GLY A 549 12.49 0.32 10.69
C GLY A 549 11.81 1.46 9.93
N ALA A 550 10.56 1.73 10.33
CA ALA A 550 9.60 2.55 9.57
C ALA A 550 9.85 4.06 9.58
N TYR A 551 10.63 4.58 10.53
CA TYR A 551 10.79 6.02 10.76
C TYR A 551 12.25 6.40 10.93
N GLU A 552 12.70 7.24 10.01
CA GLU A 552 13.98 7.94 10.09
C GLU A 552 13.95 8.99 11.22
N LYS A 553 14.91 8.94 12.15
CA LYS A 553 14.95 9.83 13.30
C LYS A 553 15.20 11.27 12.88
N GLY A 554 14.30 12.17 13.28
CA GLY A 554 14.37 13.59 12.93
C GLY A 554 13.77 13.94 11.57
N SER A 555 13.27 12.95 10.82
CA SER A 555 12.41 13.19 9.66
C SER A 555 10.95 13.43 10.04
N ILE A 556 10.18 13.95 9.10
CA ILE A 556 8.72 14.12 9.22
C ILE A 556 8.08 12.72 9.30
N LEU A 557 7.22 12.51 10.30
CA LEU A 557 6.43 11.30 10.42
C LEU A 557 5.36 11.24 9.31
N PRO A 558 5.14 10.07 8.68
CA PRO A 558 4.10 9.94 7.65
C PRO A 558 2.71 10.17 8.26
N HIS A 559 1.84 10.86 7.53
CA HIS A 559 0.41 10.94 7.90
C HIS A 559 -0.26 9.58 7.70
N TYR A 560 -1.09 9.17 8.67
CA TYR A 560 -1.89 7.96 8.61
C TYR A 560 -3.39 8.27 8.67
N GLY A 561 -4.18 7.56 7.89
CA GLY A 561 -5.64 7.71 7.86
C GLY A 561 -6.08 9.01 7.20
N VAL A 562 -7.35 9.36 7.38
CA VAL A 562 -8.00 10.48 6.67
C VAL A 562 -7.21 11.79 6.86
N ARG A 563 -6.84 12.43 5.74
CA ARG A 563 -6.18 13.75 5.77
C ARG A 563 -7.22 14.85 6.00
N PRO A 564 -6.86 16.01 6.57
CA PRO A 564 -7.78 17.15 6.70
C PRO A 564 -8.34 17.60 5.34
N ASP A 565 -9.48 18.29 5.34
CA ASP A 565 -10.08 18.78 4.09
C ASP A 565 -9.51 20.11 3.65
N CYS A 566 -8.70 20.09 2.58
CA CYS A 566 -8.01 21.25 2.07
C CYS A 566 -8.78 21.99 0.97
N ASP A 567 -9.95 21.51 0.54
CA ASP A 567 -10.74 22.14 -0.54
C ASP A 567 -11.15 23.58 -0.22
N THR A 568 -11.24 23.93 1.07
CA THR A 568 -11.24 25.32 1.53
C THR A 568 -9.88 25.67 2.12
N HIS A 569 -8.97 26.17 1.28
CA HIS A 569 -7.72 26.79 1.75
C HIS A 569 -8.05 28.01 2.63
N LEU A 570 -8.06 27.81 3.94
CA LEU A 570 -8.21 28.90 4.89
C LEU A 570 -6.91 29.71 4.89
N VAL A 571 -7.04 31.03 4.75
CA VAL A 571 -5.92 31.95 4.87
C VAL A 571 -5.69 32.21 6.35
N ASN A 572 -4.54 31.77 6.87
CA ASN A 572 -4.16 31.99 8.27
C ASN A 572 -2.99 32.98 8.35
N SER A 573 -3.33 34.26 8.51
CA SER A 573 -2.39 35.37 8.48
C SER A 573 -1.84 35.69 9.87
N TRP A 574 -0.57 36.05 9.96
CA TRP A 574 0.04 36.54 11.20
C TRP A 574 -0.47 37.96 11.55
N ILE A 575 -1.44 38.01 12.46
CA ILE A 575 -2.00 39.25 13.02
C ILE A 575 -1.30 39.69 14.32
N GLY A 576 -0.43 38.83 14.88
CA GLY A 576 0.33 39.04 16.12
C GLY A 576 1.33 40.22 16.13
N PRO A 577 2.23 40.29 17.12
CA PRO A 577 3.19 41.39 17.26
C PRO A 577 4.14 41.52 16.04
N PRO A 578 4.79 42.69 15.86
CA PRO A 578 5.76 42.88 14.77
C PRO A 578 6.98 41.95 14.82
N GLN A 579 7.29 41.43 16.00
CA GLN A 579 8.26 40.35 16.24
C GLN A 579 7.60 39.36 17.20
N GLY A 580 7.62 38.07 16.91
CA GLY A 580 7.10 37.03 17.79
C GLY A 580 7.30 35.62 17.24
N ASP A 581 6.95 34.64 18.05
CA ASP A 581 7.28 33.24 17.78
C ASP A 581 6.03 32.50 17.28
N TRP A 582 6.22 31.59 16.31
CA TRP A 582 5.15 30.91 15.57
C TRP A 582 4.11 30.27 16.49
N PHE A 583 4.59 29.64 17.57
CA PHE A 583 3.78 28.94 18.57
C PHE A 583 3.54 29.74 19.88
N ALA A 584 3.76 31.06 19.88
CA ALA A 584 3.63 31.88 21.10
C ALA A 584 2.18 32.01 21.61
N ASP A 585 1.23 32.30 20.73
CA ASP A 585 -0.20 32.47 21.07
C ASP A 585 -1.07 32.17 19.83
N PRO A 586 -2.07 31.26 19.92
CA PRO A 586 -3.07 31.05 18.88
C PRO A 586 -3.75 32.33 18.37
N ALA A 587 -3.95 33.33 19.22
CA ALA A 587 -4.59 34.61 18.87
C ALA A 587 -3.69 35.54 18.01
N TYR A 588 -2.43 35.15 17.75
CA TYR A 588 -1.55 35.84 16.79
C TYR A 588 -1.79 35.42 15.34
N TRP A 589 -2.68 34.46 15.12
CA TRP A 589 -3.08 33.90 13.83
C TRP A 589 -4.54 34.25 13.53
N SER A 590 -4.87 34.56 12.28
CA SER A 590 -6.19 35.10 11.92
C SER A 590 -7.35 34.11 12.12
N GLN A 591 -7.07 32.80 12.13
CA GLN A 591 -8.05 31.77 12.46
C GLN A 591 -8.11 31.44 13.97
N ASN A 592 -7.32 32.13 14.81
CA ASN A 592 -7.22 31.90 16.26
C ASN A 592 -6.76 30.47 16.65
N HIS A 593 -6.00 29.83 15.77
CA HIS A 593 -5.22 28.61 16.01
C HIS A 593 -3.89 28.68 15.25
N PHE A 594 -2.91 27.90 15.69
CA PHE A 594 -1.64 27.77 14.96
C PHE A 594 -1.88 27.19 13.56
N PRO A 595 -1.08 27.58 12.55
CA PRO A 595 -1.27 27.12 11.19
C PRO A 595 -1.27 25.60 11.03
N GLU A 596 -2.24 25.13 10.24
CA GLU A 596 -2.44 23.72 9.95
C GLU A 596 -2.17 23.37 8.48
N ASN A 597 -2.08 22.06 8.24
CA ASN A 597 -1.63 21.42 7.01
C ASN A 597 -2.36 21.88 5.72
N CYS A 598 -3.60 22.37 5.81
CA CYS A 598 -4.40 22.81 4.66
C CYS A 598 -4.37 24.33 4.39
N GLU A 599 -3.69 25.10 5.25
CA GLU A 599 -3.84 26.55 5.27
C GLU A 599 -2.81 27.29 4.39
N GLU A 600 -3.25 28.39 3.80
CA GLU A 600 -2.36 29.41 3.24
C GLU A 600 -1.90 30.33 4.37
N VAL A 601 -0.63 30.20 4.76
CA VAL A 601 -0.02 31.05 5.78
C VAL A 601 0.52 32.32 5.17
N ILE A 602 0.09 33.46 5.70
CA ILE A 602 0.56 34.77 5.27
C ILE A 602 1.33 35.45 6.41
N ILE A 603 2.62 35.71 6.20
CA ILE A 603 3.42 36.55 7.09
C ILE A 603 3.36 37.98 6.59
N GLU A 604 2.59 38.81 7.30
CA GLU A 604 2.22 40.15 6.86
C GLU A 604 3.37 41.17 6.82
N SER A 605 3.20 42.23 6.02
CA SER A 605 4.25 43.22 5.77
C SER A 605 4.75 43.88 7.06
N GLY A 606 6.06 43.87 7.30
CA GLY A 606 6.68 44.44 8.50
C GLY A 606 6.56 43.57 9.76
N LYS A 607 6.18 42.29 9.62
CA LYS A 607 6.23 41.27 10.68
C LYS A 607 7.51 40.44 10.57
N SER A 608 8.00 39.93 11.69
CA SER A 608 9.03 38.90 11.78
C SER A 608 8.54 37.77 12.66
N VAL A 609 8.38 36.59 12.10
CA VAL A 609 7.96 35.39 12.84
C VAL A 609 9.15 34.44 12.98
N LEU A 610 9.31 33.82 14.15
CA LEU A 610 10.38 32.86 14.45
C LEU A 610 9.80 31.47 14.72
N LEU A 611 10.37 30.45 14.09
CA LEU A 611 10.15 29.03 14.42
C LEU A 611 11.42 28.50 15.13
N HIS A 612 11.29 28.12 16.40
CA HIS A 612 12.42 27.76 17.28
C HIS A 612 12.94 26.34 17.02
N SER A 613 14.21 26.10 17.37
CA SER A 613 14.83 24.77 17.30
C SER A 613 13.99 23.70 18.01
N GLY A 614 13.62 22.64 17.30
CA GLY A 614 12.78 21.55 17.79
C GLY A 614 11.28 21.74 17.54
N GLU A 615 10.84 22.90 17.06
CA GLU A 615 9.48 23.13 16.59
C GLU A 615 9.33 22.65 15.12
N SER A 616 8.16 22.09 14.79
CA SER A 616 7.83 21.68 13.43
C SER A 616 6.40 22.03 13.06
N THR A 617 6.17 22.46 11.83
CA THR A 617 4.83 22.76 11.29
C THR A 617 4.76 22.47 9.79
N THR A 618 3.56 22.16 9.31
CA THR A 618 3.27 21.91 7.90
C THR A 618 2.11 22.80 7.48
N VAL A 619 2.23 23.43 6.31
CA VAL A 619 1.26 24.37 5.74
C VAL A 619 1.04 24.04 4.27
N TYR A 620 -0.12 24.38 3.72
CA TYR A 620 -0.41 24.16 2.30
C TYR A 620 0.38 25.12 1.41
N GLN A 621 0.33 26.41 1.76
CA GLN A 621 1.01 27.49 1.06
C GLN A 621 1.62 28.46 2.07
N LEU A 622 2.73 29.10 1.69
CA LEU A 622 3.39 30.12 2.50
C LEU A 622 3.66 31.36 1.65
N GLU A 623 3.07 32.49 2.03
CA GLU A 623 3.36 33.80 1.47
C GLU A 623 4.05 34.70 2.53
N ILE A 624 5.25 35.18 2.21
CA ILE A 624 5.96 36.17 3.02
C ILE A 624 5.88 37.50 2.29
N LYS A 625 5.08 38.44 2.82
CA LYS A 625 4.83 39.74 2.17
C LYS A 625 6.09 40.61 2.16
N SER A 626 6.11 41.63 1.28
CA SER A 626 7.25 42.54 1.14
C SER A 626 7.64 43.21 2.46
N GLY A 627 8.89 43.02 2.89
CA GLY A 627 9.41 43.57 4.14
C GLY A 627 9.00 42.79 5.39
N ALA A 628 8.37 41.63 5.24
CA ALA A 628 8.21 40.65 6.29
C ALA A 628 9.43 39.73 6.38
N GLN A 629 9.54 38.97 7.47
CA GLN A 629 10.55 37.95 7.69
C GLN A 629 9.95 36.71 8.33
N LEU A 630 10.43 35.54 7.89
CA LEU A 630 10.28 34.29 8.61
C LEU A 630 11.68 33.78 8.93
N GLN A 631 11.92 33.54 10.21
CA GLN A 631 13.17 33.01 10.73
C GLN A 631 12.90 31.58 11.19
N ILE A 632 13.77 30.65 10.80
CA ILE A 632 13.67 29.22 11.12
C ILE A 632 15.02 28.86 11.72
N ASP A 633 15.03 28.53 13.01
CA ASP A 633 16.25 28.17 13.72
C ASP A 633 16.82 26.83 13.23
N GLN A 634 18.12 26.64 13.42
CA GLN A 634 18.76 25.37 13.11
C GLN A 634 18.17 24.26 13.99
N GLY A 635 17.51 23.27 13.38
CA GLY A 635 16.77 22.21 14.08
C GLY A 635 15.27 22.43 14.18
N ALA A 636 14.75 23.55 13.64
CA ALA A 636 13.33 23.76 13.39
C ALA A 636 12.94 23.28 11.98
N LEU A 637 11.67 22.96 11.74
CA LEU A 637 11.21 22.45 10.43
C LEU A 637 9.87 23.04 10.00
N LEU A 638 9.88 23.81 8.90
CA LEU A 638 8.68 24.22 8.18
C LEU A 638 8.54 23.44 6.88
N THR A 639 7.42 22.76 6.71
CA THR A 639 7.08 22.06 5.47
C THR A 639 5.99 22.83 4.74
N VAL A 640 6.27 23.28 3.52
CA VAL A 640 5.21 23.76 2.60
C VAL A 640 4.83 22.57 1.73
N ALA A 641 3.79 21.85 2.14
CA ALA A 641 3.34 20.64 1.48
C ALA A 641 2.14 20.95 0.59
N ILE A 642 2.28 20.72 -0.72
CA ILE A 642 1.10 20.57 -1.58
C ILE A 642 0.43 19.27 -1.13
N ILE A 643 -0.66 19.38 -0.37
CA ILE A 643 -1.50 18.25 0.02
C ILE A 643 -2.61 18.11 -1.03
N PRO A 644 -2.63 17.03 -1.84
CA PRO A 644 -3.59 16.86 -2.93
C PRO A 644 -4.85 16.06 -2.53
#